data_AF-A0AAD1H4Z9-F1
#
_entry.id   AF-A0AAD1H4Z9-F1
#
_cell.length_a   1.000
_cell.length_b   1.000
_cell.length_c   1.000
_cell.angle_alpha   90.00
_cell.angle_beta   90.00
_cell.angle_gamma   90.00
#
_symmetry.space_group_name_H-M   'P 1'
#
loop_
_entity.id
_entity.type
_entity.pdbx_description
1 polymer ?
#
loop_
_entity_poly.entity_id
_entity_poly.type
_entity_poly.pdbx_seq_one_letter_code
_entity_poly.pdbx_strand_id
1 'polypeptide(L)'
;MGSAEVDQVAPDIRRQWQELADEVREHQFRYYVRDAPIISDAEFDKLFARLVALEEQYPELRKPDSPTQLVGGAGFATDFMPAEHLERMLSLDNAFNQEELAAWAARVRAEIGDQAHYLCELKIDGVALSLVYRDGRLTRAATRGDGRTGEDVTLNARTIDDVPERLQASDDFPIPTVLEVRGEVFFRLADFEALNAALVADGKSPFANPRNSAAGSLRQKDPAVTARRKLRMICHGIGHTEGFSPQTLHEAYLALAAWGLPVSEHTTLVDDMGGVQRQIEYWGEHRHDIDHEIDGVVVKVDEVALQRRLGSTSRAPRWAIAYKYPPEEAQTKLLDIRVNVGRTGRVTPFAFMEPVKVAGSTVGLATLHNASEVKRKGVLIGDTVVIRKAGDVIPEVLGPVVDLRDGSEREFVMPTTCPECGTRLAPEKEGDADIRCPNARSCPAQLRERVFHVASRGALDIEGLGYEAGIALLQAKVIADEGDLFTLTEDDLLRTELFRTKAGQLSANGKRLLANLQEAKSRPLWRVLVALSIRHVGPTAARALAAEFGSLDAIMSASTEQLAAVEGVGPTIAEAVKEWFSVDWHRVIVEKWRAAGVRMADERDTGVPRTLEGLTVVVTGSLTGFSRDDAKEAIVARGGKAAGSVSKKTDYVVAGDSPGSKYDKAVELGVPILDEEGFRKLLEKGPAGISDAT
;
A
#
# COMPACT_ATOMS: atom_id res chain seq x y z
N MET A 1 -5.63 -20.89 46.31
CA MET A 1 -6.62 -21.66 45.52
C MET A 1 -7.78 -20.73 45.23
N GLY A 2 -7.68 -19.95 44.16
CA GLY A 2 -8.73 -19.03 43.71
C GLY A 2 -9.72 -19.79 42.84
N SER A 3 -11.01 -19.56 43.09
CA SER A 3 -12.16 -20.14 42.41
C SER A 3 -12.09 -19.92 40.90
N ALA A 4 -11.98 -21.00 40.13
CA ALA A 4 -12.34 -21.00 38.73
C ALA A 4 -13.87 -20.88 38.65
N GLU A 5 -14.38 -19.72 38.21
CA GLU A 5 -15.76 -19.60 37.75
C GLU A 5 -15.90 -20.49 36.51
N VAL A 6 -16.58 -21.62 36.71
CA VAL A 6 -16.95 -22.54 35.64
C VAL A 6 -18.05 -21.88 34.83
N ASP A 7 -17.73 -21.54 33.60
CA ASP A 7 -18.62 -20.99 32.58
C ASP A 7 -19.86 -21.91 32.41
N GLN A 8 -21.03 -21.48 32.90
CA GLN A 8 -22.19 -22.35 33.19
C GLN A 8 -23.05 -22.72 31.97
N VAL A 9 -22.80 -22.15 30.78
CA VAL A 9 -23.59 -22.49 29.58
C VAL A 9 -23.03 -23.73 28.90
N ALA A 10 -23.87 -24.75 28.75
CA ALA A 10 -23.57 -25.94 27.97
C ALA A 10 -23.15 -25.58 26.52
N PRO A 11 -22.11 -26.22 25.95
CA PRO A 11 -21.62 -25.93 24.60
C PRO A 11 -22.71 -25.97 23.51
N ASP A 12 -23.68 -26.87 23.61
CA ASP A 12 -24.79 -26.97 22.66
C ASP A 12 -25.71 -25.74 22.69
N ILE A 13 -25.94 -25.15 23.87
CA ILE A 13 -26.75 -23.93 24.02
C ILE A 13 -26.02 -22.72 23.44
N ARG A 14 -24.70 -22.63 23.62
CA ARG A 14 -23.88 -21.60 22.95
C ARG A 14 -23.93 -21.71 21.44
N ARG A 15 -23.83 -22.93 20.90
CA ARG A 15 -23.94 -23.16 19.46
C ARG A 15 -25.31 -22.70 18.95
N GLN A 16 -26.39 -23.09 19.63
CA GLN A 16 -27.74 -22.67 19.27
C GLN A 16 -27.91 -21.15 19.33
N TRP A 17 -27.36 -20.49 20.35
CA TRP A 17 -27.39 -19.03 20.44
C TRP A 17 -26.60 -18.38 19.30
N GLN A 18 -25.41 -18.89 18.98
CA GLN A 18 -24.60 -18.35 17.90
C GLN A 18 -25.30 -18.48 16.55
N GLU A 19 -25.87 -19.65 16.25
CA GLU A 19 -26.63 -19.90 15.02
C GLU A 19 -27.82 -18.95 14.89
N LEU A 20 -28.59 -18.78 15.97
CA LEU A 20 -29.77 -17.90 15.98
C LEU A 20 -29.38 -16.42 15.92
N ALA A 21 -28.32 -16.01 16.62
CA ALA A 21 -27.81 -14.65 16.59
C ALA A 21 -27.27 -14.30 15.20
N ASP A 22 -26.59 -15.23 14.52
CA ASP A 22 -26.11 -15.07 13.16
C ASP A 22 -27.28 -14.95 12.16
N GLU A 23 -28.32 -15.76 12.32
CA GLU A 23 -29.55 -15.69 11.50
C GLU A 23 -30.27 -14.36 11.66
N VAL A 24 -30.45 -13.88 12.91
CA VAL A 24 -31.06 -12.58 13.19
C VAL A 24 -30.21 -11.44 12.62
N ARG A 25 -28.89 -11.46 12.83
CA ARG A 25 -27.96 -10.46 12.26
C ARG A 25 -28.05 -10.40 10.74
N GLU A 26 -28.17 -11.55 10.08
CA GLU A 26 -28.29 -11.65 8.63
C GLU A 26 -29.57 -10.97 8.12
N HIS A 27 -30.71 -11.23 8.76
CA HIS A 27 -31.96 -10.57 8.41
C HIS A 27 -31.94 -9.06 8.70
N GLN A 28 -31.32 -8.63 9.81
CA GLN A 28 -31.10 -7.21 10.09
C GLN A 28 -30.22 -6.54 9.03
N PHE A 29 -29.16 -7.19 8.57
CA PHE A 29 -28.29 -6.66 7.50
C PHE A 29 -29.08 -6.49 6.20
N ARG A 30 -29.85 -7.51 5.80
CA ARG A 30 -30.71 -7.43 4.60
C ARG A 30 -31.72 -6.28 4.67
N TYR A 31 -32.32 -6.08 5.84
CA TYR A 31 -33.32 -5.04 6.05
C TYR A 31 -32.69 -3.64 6.07
N TYR A 32 -31.71 -3.40 6.95
CA TYR A 32 -31.16 -2.06 7.18
C TYR A 32 -30.10 -1.63 6.15
N VAL A 33 -29.36 -2.57 5.56
CA VAL A 33 -28.25 -2.26 4.65
C VAL A 33 -28.62 -2.49 3.19
N ARG A 34 -29.19 -3.67 2.87
CA ARG A 34 -29.52 -4.02 1.47
C ARG A 34 -30.89 -3.57 1.01
N ASP A 35 -31.78 -3.19 1.94
CA ASP A 35 -33.18 -2.88 1.65
C ASP A 35 -33.88 -4.04 0.89
N ALA A 36 -33.55 -5.29 1.25
CA ALA A 36 -33.95 -6.51 0.55
C ALA A 36 -34.30 -7.67 1.52
N PRO A 37 -35.33 -7.52 2.39
CA PRO A 37 -35.74 -8.57 3.32
C PRO A 37 -36.30 -9.80 2.58
N ILE A 38 -35.98 -10.99 3.08
CA ILE A 38 -36.44 -12.29 2.54
C ILE A 38 -37.47 -13.00 3.42
N ILE A 39 -37.73 -12.46 4.62
CA ILE A 39 -38.75 -12.93 5.56
C ILE A 39 -39.65 -11.76 5.94
N SER A 40 -40.88 -12.05 6.36
CA SER A 40 -41.82 -11.04 6.85
C SER A 40 -41.42 -10.52 8.24
N ASP A 41 -41.88 -9.31 8.59
CA ASP A 41 -41.68 -8.73 9.92
C ASP A 41 -42.16 -9.67 11.03
N ALA A 42 -43.28 -10.38 10.81
CA ALA A 42 -43.81 -11.35 11.78
C ALA A 42 -42.95 -12.61 11.96
N GLU A 43 -42.18 -13.01 10.94
CA GLU A 43 -41.21 -14.11 11.03
C GLU A 43 -39.93 -13.63 11.71
N PHE A 44 -39.47 -12.42 11.39
CA PHE A 44 -38.35 -11.78 12.06
C PHE A 44 -38.62 -11.61 13.57
N ASP A 45 -39.79 -11.10 13.94
CA ASP A 45 -40.20 -10.92 15.34
C ASP A 45 -40.18 -12.25 16.11
N LYS A 46 -40.54 -13.37 15.47
CA LYS A 46 -40.44 -14.71 16.09
C LYS A 46 -38.99 -15.14 16.31
N LEU A 47 -38.11 -14.94 15.33
CA LEU A 47 -36.68 -15.24 15.46
C LEU A 47 -36.03 -14.38 16.54
N PHE A 48 -36.33 -13.08 16.54
CA PHE A 48 -35.84 -12.12 17.51
C PHE A 48 -36.35 -12.43 18.93
N ALA A 49 -37.64 -12.73 19.08
CA ALA A 49 -38.21 -13.14 20.38
C ALA A 49 -37.59 -14.44 20.91
N ARG A 50 -37.28 -15.40 20.02
CA ARG A 50 -36.58 -16.64 20.39
C ARG A 50 -35.15 -16.37 20.87
N LEU A 51 -34.44 -15.43 20.25
CA LEU A 51 -33.11 -15.02 20.67
C LEU A 51 -33.15 -14.30 22.03
N VAL A 52 -34.09 -13.38 22.22
CA VAL A 52 -34.32 -12.69 23.50
C VAL A 52 -34.64 -13.70 24.60
N ALA A 53 -35.54 -14.67 24.36
CA ALA A 53 -35.88 -15.70 25.33
C ALA A 53 -34.67 -16.56 25.72
N LEU A 54 -33.79 -16.87 24.75
CA LEU A 54 -32.58 -17.63 25.02
C LEU A 54 -31.58 -16.86 25.89
N GLU A 55 -31.43 -15.55 25.66
CA GLU A 55 -30.60 -14.66 26.49
C GLU A 55 -31.20 -14.36 27.86
N GLU A 56 -32.52 -14.36 27.99
CA GLU A 56 -33.19 -14.24 29.29
C GLU A 56 -33.00 -15.51 30.13
N GLN A 57 -33.01 -16.68 29.48
CA GLN A 57 -32.76 -17.96 30.14
C GLN A 57 -31.29 -18.15 30.54
N TYR A 58 -30.36 -17.60 29.75
CA TYR A 58 -28.91 -17.66 29.98
C TYR A 58 -28.30 -16.25 29.86
N PRO A 59 -28.35 -15.43 30.93
CA PRO A 59 -27.92 -14.02 30.91
C PRO A 59 -26.48 -13.80 30.44
N GLU A 60 -25.60 -14.77 30.68
CA GLU A 60 -24.20 -14.76 30.24
C GLU A 60 -24.01 -14.81 28.70
N LEU A 61 -25.06 -15.14 27.94
CA LEU A 61 -25.06 -15.06 26.47
C LEU A 61 -25.37 -13.66 25.95
N ARG A 62 -25.94 -12.76 26.77
CA ARG A 62 -26.27 -11.39 26.39
C ARG A 62 -25.01 -10.52 26.37
N LYS A 63 -24.24 -10.64 25.29
CA LYS A 63 -23.02 -9.86 25.04
C LYS A 63 -23.33 -8.51 24.37
N PRO A 64 -22.44 -7.51 24.49
CA PRO A 64 -22.62 -6.21 23.84
C PRO A 64 -22.79 -6.25 22.30
N ASP A 65 -22.28 -7.30 21.65
CA ASP A 65 -22.36 -7.54 20.21
C ASP A 65 -23.56 -8.43 19.80
N SER A 66 -24.44 -8.76 20.74
CA SER A 66 -25.68 -9.47 20.45
C SER A 66 -26.61 -8.60 19.58
N PRO A 67 -27.31 -9.19 18.58
CA PRO A 67 -28.32 -8.48 17.80
C PRO A 67 -29.42 -7.85 18.67
N THR A 68 -29.65 -8.36 19.89
CA THR A 68 -30.65 -7.81 20.83
C THR A 68 -30.20 -6.53 21.52
N GLN A 69 -28.90 -6.25 21.55
CA GLN A 69 -28.32 -5.06 22.17
C GLN A 69 -28.12 -3.90 21.19
N LEU A 70 -28.31 -4.15 19.89
CA LEU A 70 -28.06 -3.21 18.81
C LEU A 70 -29.38 -2.72 18.22
N VAL A 71 -29.60 -1.40 18.20
CA VAL A 71 -30.85 -0.78 17.74
C VAL A 71 -30.72 -0.32 16.29
N GLY A 72 -31.70 -0.65 15.43
CA GLY A 72 -31.94 0.05 14.16
C GLY A 72 -30.77 0.10 13.18
N GLY A 73 -29.99 -0.99 13.08
CA GLY A 73 -28.81 -1.05 12.21
C GLY A 73 -27.54 -0.41 12.76
N ALA A 74 -27.55 0.13 13.99
CA ALA A 74 -26.40 0.76 14.64
C ALA A 74 -25.17 -0.17 14.81
N GLY A 75 -25.33 -1.48 14.61
CA GLY A 75 -24.25 -2.46 14.59
C GLY A 75 -23.49 -2.59 13.27
N PHE A 76 -23.91 -1.91 12.19
CA PHE A 76 -23.34 -2.07 10.85
C PHE A 76 -22.54 -0.85 10.39
N ALA A 77 -21.72 -0.29 11.27
CA ALA A 77 -20.74 0.73 10.88
C ALA A 77 -19.39 0.07 10.58
N THR A 78 -18.74 0.48 9.49
CA THR A 78 -17.38 0.05 9.16
C THR A 78 -16.37 1.01 9.78
N ASP A 79 -15.55 0.51 10.70
CA ASP A 79 -14.51 1.28 11.40
C ASP A 79 -13.14 1.27 10.71
N PHE A 80 -13.01 0.54 9.59
CA PHE A 80 -11.78 0.41 8.79
C PHE A 80 -10.57 -0.03 9.63
N MET A 81 -10.78 -0.98 10.53
CA MET A 81 -9.70 -1.51 11.36
C MET A 81 -8.58 -2.11 10.48
N PRO A 82 -7.31 -2.02 10.90
CA PRO A 82 -6.22 -2.70 10.22
C PRO A 82 -6.47 -4.22 10.16
N ALA A 83 -6.34 -4.80 8.97
CA ALA A 83 -6.53 -6.23 8.72
C ALA A 83 -5.29 -6.81 8.06
N GLU A 84 -4.57 -7.70 8.77
CA GLU A 84 -3.42 -8.41 8.21
C GLU A 84 -3.85 -9.50 7.22
N HIS A 85 -3.26 -9.48 6.03
CA HIS A 85 -3.49 -10.50 4.99
C HIS A 85 -2.84 -11.82 5.40
N LEU A 86 -3.50 -12.95 5.11
CA LEU A 86 -2.96 -14.27 5.43
C LEU A 86 -1.71 -14.54 4.59
N GLU A 87 -1.76 -14.15 3.33
CA GLU A 87 -0.60 -14.06 2.46
C GLU A 87 -0.43 -12.63 1.94
N ARG A 88 0.81 -12.15 1.83
CA ARG A 88 1.12 -10.80 1.36
C ARG A 88 0.55 -10.55 -0.04
N MET A 89 -0.17 -9.45 -0.22
CA MET A 89 -0.62 -8.97 -1.53
C MET A 89 0.50 -8.16 -2.19
N LEU A 90 1.00 -8.63 -3.32
CA LEU A 90 2.05 -7.97 -4.10
C LEU A 90 1.48 -7.07 -5.20
N SER A 91 2.32 -6.20 -5.75
CA SER A 91 2.02 -5.49 -7.01
C SER A 91 2.47 -6.33 -8.20
N LEU A 92 2.10 -5.94 -9.42
CA LEU A 92 2.72 -6.43 -10.64
C LEU A 92 3.85 -5.48 -11.09
N ASP A 93 4.86 -6.03 -11.75
CA ASP A 93 5.77 -5.25 -12.58
C ASP A 93 5.09 -4.95 -13.94
N ASN A 94 5.49 -3.86 -14.59
CA ASN A 94 4.87 -3.40 -15.83
C ASN A 94 5.81 -3.63 -17.03
N ALA A 95 5.21 -3.93 -18.18
CA ALA A 95 5.79 -3.73 -19.51
C ALA A 95 4.93 -2.73 -20.29
N PHE A 96 5.57 -1.78 -20.96
CA PHE A 96 4.89 -0.73 -21.74
C PHE A 96 5.05 -0.91 -23.26
N ASN A 97 5.83 -1.90 -23.68
CA ASN A 97 6.09 -2.21 -25.08
C ASN A 97 6.47 -3.69 -25.24
N GLN A 98 6.55 -4.14 -26.49
CA GLN A 98 6.85 -5.53 -26.82
C GLN A 98 8.28 -5.94 -26.43
N GLU A 99 9.25 -5.02 -26.44
CA GLU A 99 10.64 -5.32 -26.08
C GLU A 99 10.76 -5.64 -24.58
N GLU A 100 10.09 -4.88 -23.72
CA GLU A 100 10.03 -5.12 -22.27
C GLU A 100 9.33 -6.44 -21.94
N LEU A 101 8.24 -6.76 -22.64
CA LEU A 101 7.55 -8.04 -22.50
C LEU A 101 8.44 -9.21 -22.93
N ALA A 102 9.12 -9.09 -24.07
CA ALA A 102 10.07 -10.09 -24.56
C ALA A 102 11.24 -10.29 -23.57
N ALA A 103 11.73 -9.22 -22.97
CA ALA A 103 12.77 -9.30 -21.94
C ALA A 103 12.30 -10.03 -20.69
N TRP A 104 11.04 -9.83 -20.26
CA TRP A 104 10.45 -10.62 -19.17
C TRP A 104 10.32 -12.09 -19.55
N ALA A 105 9.77 -12.39 -20.73
CA ALA A 105 9.59 -13.75 -21.22
C ALA A 105 10.93 -14.50 -21.34
N ALA A 106 12.00 -13.84 -21.77
CA ALA A 106 13.34 -14.41 -21.82
C ALA A 106 13.86 -14.80 -20.43
N ARG A 107 13.60 -13.98 -19.40
CA ARG A 107 13.96 -14.30 -18.00
C ARG A 107 13.17 -15.48 -17.46
N VAL A 108 11.86 -15.53 -17.75
CA VAL A 108 11.00 -16.66 -17.37
C VAL A 108 11.52 -17.94 -18.03
N ARG A 109 11.69 -17.93 -19.36
CA ARG A 109 12.21 -19.06 -20.14
C ARG A 109 13.56 -19.56 -19.65
N ALA A 110 14.49 -18.65 -19.32
CA ALA A 110 15.81 -19.03 -18.82
C ALA A 110 15.73 -19.81 -17.50
N GLU A 111 14.75 -19.51 -16.65
CA GLU A 111 14.60 -20.16 -15.35
C GLU A 111 13.79 -21.46 -15.44
N ILE A 112 12.68 -21.48 -16.20
CA ILE A 112 11.72 -22.61 -16.20
C ILE A 112 11.60 -23.39 -17.51
N GLY A 113 12.25 -22.93 -18.59
CA GLY A 113 12.18 -23.54 -19.92
C GLY A 113 10.95 -23.10 -20.74
N ASP A 114 10.67 -23.84 -21.82
CA ASP A 114 9.64 -23.52 -22.82
C ASP A 114 8.29 -24.22 -22.59
N GLN A 115 8.09 -24.89 -21.46
CA GLN A 115 6.91 -25.75 -21.23
C GLN A 115 5.77 -25.08 -20.45
N ALA A 116 5.89 -23.79 -20.14
CA ALA A 116 4.89 -23.08 -19.35
C ALA A 116 3.73 -22.58 -20.23
N HIS A 117 2.51 -22.81 -19.78
CA HIS A 117 1.33 -22.14 -20.32
C HIS A 117 1.15 -20.77 -19.64
N TYR A 118 0.40 -19.88 -20.28
CA TYR A 118 0.13 -18.56 -19.77
C TYR A 118 -1.37 -18.28 -19.71
N LEU A 119 -1.81 -17.66 -18.61
CA LEU A 119 -3.10 -17.01 -18.55
C LEU A 119 -2.95 -15.55 -18.94
N CYS A 120 -3.78 -15.12 -19.89
CA CYS A 120 -3.98 -13.73 -20.25
C CYS A 120 -5.32 -13.26 -19.68
N GLU A 121 -5.25 -12.24 -18.83
CA GLU A 121 -6.40 -11.66 -18.15
C GLU A 121 -6.48 -10.16 -18.44
N LEU A 122 -7.69 -9.64 -18.51
CA LEU A 122 -7.89 -8.20 -18.59
C LEU A 122 -7.45 -7.52 -17.29
N LYS A 123 -6.63 -6.48 -17.41
CA LYS A 123 -6.18 -5.70 -16.26
C LYS A 123 -7.24 -4.65 -15.90
N ILE A 124 -8.17 -5.05 -15.06
CA ILE A 124 -9.29 -4.24 -14.60
C ILE A 124 -8.78 -2.99 -13.88
N ASP A 125 -9.30 -1.81 -14.24
CA ASP A 125 -8.98 -0.56 -13.57
C ASP A 125 -9.87 -0.31 -12.35
N GLY A 126 -9.57 -0.99 -11.25
CA GLY A 126 -10.37 -0.93 -10.02
C GLY A 126 -9.54 -0.81 -8.74
N VAL A 127 -10.08 -1.43 -7.69
CA VAL A 127 -9.43 -1.57 -6.38
C VAL A 127 -9.35 -3.03 -5.96
N ALA A 128 -8.14 -3.48 -5.62
CA ALA A 128 -7.91 -4.83 -5.13
C ALA A 128 -8.57 -5.09 -3.77
N LEU A 129 -9.26 -6.23 -3.68
CA LEU A 129 -9.94 -6.74 -2.49
C LEU A 129 -9.50 -8.18 -2.22
N SER A 130 -9.16 -8.48 -0.97
CA SER A 130 -8.96 -9.85 -0.46
C SER A 130 -10.19 -10.30 0.31
N LEU A 131 -10.71 -11.49 0.01
CA LEU A 131 -11.82 -12.15 0.71
C LEU A 131 -11.32 -13.41 1.40
N VAL A 132 -11.56 -13.55 2.70
CA VAL A 132 -11.20 -14.75 3.46
C VAL A 132 -12.46 -15.53 3.81
N TYR A 133 -12.57 -16.73 3.24
CA TYR A 133 -13.58 -17.71 3.58
C TYR A 133 -13.00 -18.75 4.54
N ARG A 134 -13.78 -19.12 5.56
CA ARG A 134 -13.50 -20.26 6.43
C ARG A 134 -14.67 -21.21 6.39
N ASP A 135 -14.41 -22.47 6.08
CA ASP A 135 -15.44 -23.50 5.88
C ASP A 135 -16.57 -23.02 4.96
N GLY A 136 -16.19 -22.32 3.88
CA GLY A 136 -17.09 -21.75 2.89
C GLY A 136 -17.86 -20.50 3.31
N ARG A 137 -17.67 -19.94 4.51
CA ARG A 137 -18.33 -18.69 4.93
C ARG A 137 -17.38 -17.50 4.86
N LEU A 138 -17.84 -16.38 4.31
CA LEU A 138 -17.07 -15.14 4.29
C LEU A 138 -16.86 -14.64 5.74
N THR A 139 -15.60 -14.55 6.15
CA THR A 139 -15.22 -14.11 7.51
C THR A 139 -14.57 -12.73 7.51
N ARG A 140 -13.93 -12.33 6.41
CA ARG A 140 -13.24 -11.05 6.32
C ARG A 140 -13.10 -10.60 4.87
N ALA A 141 -13.25 -9.30 4.62
CA ALA A 141 -12.82 -8.66 3.39
C ALA A 141 -11.90 -7.48 3.71
N ALA A 142 -10.76 -7.39 3.03
CA ALA A 142 -9.75 -6.37 3.30
C ALA A 142 -9.22 -5.73 2.00
N THR A 143 -9.06 -4.41 2.02
CA THR A 143 -8.37 -3.70 0.94
C THR A 143 -6.88 -4.07 0.91
N ARG A 144 -6.17 -3.82 -0.20
CA ARG A 144 -4.72 -4.15 -0.28
C ARG A 144 -3.86 -3.46 0.78
N GLY A 145 -4.12 -2.17 1.06
CA GLY A 145 -3.28 -1.34 1.93
C GLY A 145 -1.81 -1.31 1.47
N ASP A 146 -0.88 -1.63 2.36
CA ASP A 146 0.57 -1.70 2.06
C ASP A 146 1.04 -3.08 1.53
N GLY A 147 0.08 -3.99 1.33
CA GLY A 147 0.31 -5.36 0.89
C GLY A 147 0.47 -6.37 2.03
N ARG A 148 0.79 -5.93 3.25
CA ARG A 148 0.76 -6.77 4.47
C ARG A 148 -0.50 -6.51 5.29
N THR A 149 -0.85 -5.24 5.46
CA THR A 149 -2.02 -4.80 6.23
C THR A 149 -2.92 -3.95 5.34
N GLY A 150 -4.18 -4.38 5.26
CA GLY A 150 -5.29 -3.69 4.62
C GLY A 150 -6.20 -2.97 5.61
N GLU A 151 -7.28 -2.40 5.09
CA GLU A 151 -8.42 -1.93 5.89
C GLU A 151 -9.56 -2.95 5.79
N ASP A 152 -10.14 -3.33 6.92
CA ASP A 152 -11.34 -4.18 6.96
C ASP A 152 -12.55 -3.45 6.36
N VAL A 153 -13.12 -4.05 5.32
CA VAL A 153 -14.28 -3.58 4.57
C VAL A 153 -15.32 -4.70 4.44
N THR A 154 -15.37 -5.64 5.38
CA THR A 154 -16.21 -6.85 5.32
C THR A 154 -17.69 -6.51 5.10
N LEU A 155 -18.22 -5.54 5.84
CA LEU A 155 -19.63 -5.14 5.69
C LEU A 155 -19.92 -4.52 4.32
N ASN A 156 -18.99 -3.73 3.77
CA ASN A 156 -19.13 -3.12 2.45
C ASN A 156 -18.98 -4.16 1.32
N ALA A 157 -18.07 -5.12 1.48
CA ALA A 157 -17.90 -6.20 0.51
C ALA A 157 -19.16 -7.09 0.41
N ARG A 158 -19.83 -7.35 1.55
CA ARG A 158 -21.11 -8.08 1.59
C ARG A 158 -22.27 -7.41 0.84
N THR A 159 -22.14 -6.13 0.50
CA THR A 159 -23.16 -5.44 -0.32
C THR A 159 -22.93 -5.57 -1.82
N ILE A 160 -21.81 -6.17 -2.24
CA ILE A 160 -21.50 -6.43 -3.65
C ILE A 160 -22.18 -7.73 -4.05
N ASP A 161 -23.07 -7.69 -5.04
CA ASP A 161 -23.88 -8.86 -5.45
C ASP A 161 -23.03 -10.05 -5.89
N ASP A 162 -21.84 -9.80 -6.45
CA ASP A 162 -20.92 -10.85 -6.88
C ASP A 162 -20.12 -11.49 -5.73
N VAL A 163 -20.23 -10.98 -4.50
CA VAL A 163 -19.50 -11.53 -3.34
C VAL A 163 -20.46 -12.45 -2.57
N PRO A 164 -20.37 -13.77 -2.73
CA PRO A 164 -21.23 -14.70 -2.01
C PRO A 164 -20.86 -14.71 -0.53
N GLU A 165 -21.85 -14.66 0.37
CA GLU A 165 -21.57 -14.84 1.79
C GLU A 165 -21.19 -16.29 2.14
N ARG A 166 -21.68 -17.23 1.32
CA ARG A 166 -21.35 -18.64 1.39
C ARG A 166 -20.98 -19.18 0.03
N LEU A 167 -19.84 -19.87 -0.04
CA LEU A 167 -19.42 -20.61 -1.22
C LEU A 167 -20.42 -21.72 -1.53
N GLN A 168 -20.64 -21.94 -2.82
CA GLN A 168 -21.49 -23.01 -3.32
C GLN A 168 -20.71 -24.33 -3.28
N ALA A 169 -21.35 -25.40 -2.83
CA ALA A 169 -20.76 -26.73 -2.91
C ALA A 169 -20.74 -27.19 -4.37
N SER A 170 -19.64 -27.82 -4.78
CA SER A 170 -19.48 -28.43 -6.09
C SER A 170 -19.04 -29.88 -5.93
N ASP A 171 -19.48 -30.75 -6.83
CA ASP A 171 -19.05 -32.15 -6.88
C ASP A 171 -17.57 -32.26 -7.31
N ASP A 172 -17.10 -31.31 -8.13
CA ASP A 172 -15.76 -31.32 -8.70
C ASP A 172 -14.73 -30.66 -7.75
N PHE A 173 -15.16 -29.72 -6.91
CA PHE A 173 -14.27 -28.93 -6.05
C PHE A 173 -14.80 -28.85 -4.62
N PRO A 174 -14.18 -29.57 -3.65
CA PRO A 174 -14.57 -29.49 -2.25
C PRO A 174 -14.27 -28.09 -1.70
N ILE A 175 -15.15 -27.60 -0.82
CA ILE A 175 -14.96 -26.32 -0.16
C ILE A 175 -13.70 -26.39 0.75
N PRO A 176 -12.73 -25.48 0.60
CA PRO A 176 -11.54 -25.47 1.44
C PRO A 176 -11.86 -25.06 2.88
N THR A 177 -11.06 -25.53 3.84
CA THR A 177 -11.14 -25.08 5.24
C THR A 177 -10.84 -23.59 5.35
N VAL A 178 -9.83 -23.12 4.60
CA VAL A 178 -9.50 -21.70 4.47
C VAL A 178 -9.25 -21.38 3.01
N LEU A 179 -9.87 -20.32 2.51
CA LEU A 179 -9.68 -19.81 1.16
C LEU A 179 -9.56 -18.29 1.20
N GLU A 180 -8.38 -17.78 0.87
CA GLU A 180 -8.18 -16.37 0.55
C GLU A 180 -8.31 -16.16 -0.97
N VAL A 181 -9.29 -15.36 -1.38
CA VAL A 181 -9.55 -15.02 -2.79
C VAL A 181 -9.16 -13.56 -3.03
N ARG A 182 -8.51 -13.30 -4.15
CA ARG A 182 -8.12 -11.94 -4.56
C ARG A 182 -8.88 -11.55 -5.82
N GLY A 183 -9.46 -10.36 -5.81
CA GLY A 183 -10.17 -9.82 -6.97
C GLY A 183 -10.10 -8.31 -7.03
N GLU A 184 -10.64 -7.77 -8.11
CA GLU A 184 -10.72 -6.34 -8.33
C GLU A 184 -12.19 -5.90 -8.24
N VAL A 185 -12.45 -4.89 -7.41
CA VAL A 185 -13.75 -4.23 -7.31
C VAL A 185 -13.76 -3.03 -8.25
N PHE A 186 -14.79 -2.92 -9.08
CA PHE A 186 -14.89 -1.91 -10.13
C PHE A 186 -16.35 -1.47 -10.36
N PHE A 187 -16.52 -0.44 -11.19
CA PHE A 187 -17.83 -0.08 -11.75
C PHE A 187 -17.91 -0.51 -13.21
N ARG A 188 -19.07 -1.02 -13.61
CA ARG A 188 -19.42 -0.99 -15.03
C ARG A 188 -19.57 0.45 -15.49
N LEU A 189 -19.18 0.75 -16.72
CA LEU A 189 -19.25 2.09 -17.30
C LEU A 189 -20.67 2.68 -17.20
N ALA A 190 -21.68 1.90 -17.58
CA ALA A 190 -23.07 2.31 -17.51
C ALA A 190 -23.55 2.62 -16.07
N ASP A 191 -23.14 1.82 -15.08
CA ASP A 191 -23.50 2.05 -13.68
C ASP A 191 -22.79 3.29 -13.10
N PHE A 192 -21.55 3.55 -13.52
CA PHE A 192 -20.80 4.75 -13.17
C PHE A 192 -21.44 6.02 -13.76
N GLU A 193 -21.83 5.97 -15.04
CA GLU A 193 -22.53 7.07 -15.70
C GLU A 193 -23.87 7.38 -15.04
N ALA A 194 -24.65 6.35 -14.72
CA ALA A 194 -25.93 6.50 -14.01
C ALA A 194 -25.72 7.12 -12.61
N LEU A 195 -24.69 6.69 -11.88
CA LEU A 195 -24.33 7.28 -10.59
C LEU A 195 -23.98 8.76 -10.72
N ASN A 196 -23.17 9.13 -11.71
CA ASN A 196 -22.82 10.53 -11.96
C ASN A 196 -24.02 11.38 -12.36
N ALA A 197 -24.92 10.85 -13.20
CA ALA A 197 -26.15 11.52 -13.57
C ALA A 197 -27.03 11.82 -12.34
N ALA A 198 -27.17 10.85 -11.42
CA ALA A 198 -27.90 11.04 -10.18
C ALA A 198 -27.25 12.10 -9.27
N LEU A 199 -25.92 12.13 -9.16
CA LEU A 199 -25.21 13.16 -8.39
C LEU A 199 -25.43 14.56 -8.95
N VAL A 200 -25.38 14.72 -10.28
CA VAL A 200 -25.61 16.01 -10.94
C VAL A 200 -27.06 16.46 -10.74
N ALA A 201 -28.04 15.55 -10.83
CA ALA A 201 -29.44 15.84 -10.54
C ALA A 201 -29.65 16.33 -9.09
N ASP A 202 -28.89 15.77 -8.15
CA ASP A 202 -28.86 16.19 -6.74
C ASP A 202 -28.03 17.47 -6.48
N GLY A 203 -27.50 18.13 -7.52
CA GLY A 203 -26.67 19.32 -7.41
C GLY A 203 -25.25 19.09 -6.86
N LYS A 204 -24.78 17.84 -6.85
CA LYS A 204 -23.43 17.44 -6.43
C LYS A 204 -22.49 17.34 -7.63
N SER A 205 -21.19 17.46 -7.37
CA SER A 205 -20.18 17.24 -8.40
C SER A 205 -20.13 15.75 -8.80
N PRO A 206 -20.04 15.44 -10.10
CA PRO A 206 -19.82 14.07 -10.56
C PRO A 206 -18.42 13.59 -10.15
N PHE A 207 -18.26 12.29 -10.03
CA PHE A 207 -16.95 11.68 -9.81
C PHE A 207 -16.10 11.66 -11.08
N ALA A 208 -14.78 11.68 -10.89
CA ALA A 208 -13.81 11.89 -11.96
C ALA A 208 -13.50 10.63 -12.80
N ASN A 209 -13.40 9.45 -12.19
CA ASN A 209 -13.17 8.21 -12.93
C ASN A 209 -13.73 6.99 -12.17
N PRO A 210 -14.04 5.88 -12.87
CA PRO A 210 -14.52 4.64 -12.27
C PRO A 210 -13.61 4.12 -11.14
N ARG A 211 -12.30 4.05 -11.36
CA ARG A 211 -11.33 3.48 -10.41
C ARG A 211 -11.38 4.11 -9.01
N ASN A 212 -11.16 5.42 -8.94
CA ASN A 212 -11.16 6.18 -7.68
C ASN A 212 -12.53 6.16 -7.03
N SER A 213 -13.58 6.15 -7.85
CA SER A 213 -14.96 6.07 -7.37
C SER A 213 -15.25 4.72 -6.75
N ALA A 214 -14.73 3.62 -7.32
CA ALA A 214 -14.87 2.29 -6.76
C ALA A 214 -14.20 2.21 -5.38
N ALA A 215 -12.95 2.70 -5.28
CA ALA A 215 -12.24 2.78 -4.00
C ALA A 215 -13.00 3.62 -2.95
N GLY A 216 -13.51 4.79 -3.33
CA GLY A 216 -14.30 5.63 -2.43
C GLY A 216 -15.64 5.03 -2.06
N SER A 217 -16.30 4.33 -2.98
CA SER A 217 -17.61 3.69 -2.76
C SER A 217 -17.50 2.44 -1.88
N LEU A 218 -16.40 1.70 -1.97
CA LEU A 218 -16.09 0.58 -1.09
C LEU A 218 -15.74 1.03 0.33
N ARG A 219 -15.15 2.22 0.48
CA ARG A 219 -14.70 2.78 1.77
C ARG A 219 -15.72 3.73 2.37
N GLN A 220 -16.95 3.27 2.57
CA GLN A 220 -18.01 4.02 3.24
C GLN A 220 -18.22 3.51 4.67
N LYS A 221 -18.30 4.43 5.65
CA LYS A 221 -18.59 4.06 7.05
C LYS A 221 -19.95 3.38 7.19
N ASP A 222 -20.90 3.82 6.38
CA ASP A 222 -22.22 3.21 6.26
C ASP A 222 -22.24 2.31 5.01
N PRO A 223 -22.27 0.98 5.18
CA PRO A 223 -22.36 0.02 4.08
C PRO A 223 -23.61 0.20 3.21
N ALA A 224 -24.70 0.79 3.73
CA ALA A 224 -25.90 1.06 2.93
C ALA A 224 -25.61 2.06 1.81
N VAL A 225 -24.62 2.94 2.00
CA VAL A 225 -24.13 3.81 0.92
C VAL A 225 -23.46 2.96 -0.16
N THR A 226 -22.58 2.02 0.23
CA THR A 226 -21.94 1.09 -0.72
C THR A 226 -22.97 0.26 -1.46
N ALA A 227 -24.00 -0.27 -0.80
CA ALA A 227 -25.06 -1.06 -1.44
C ALA A 227 -25.77 -0.31 -2.59
N ARG A 228 -25.89 1.02 -2.49
CA ARG A 228 -26.48 1.86 -3.55
C ARG A 228 -25.50 2.16 -4.69
N ARG A 229 -24.21 1.96 -4.47
CA ARG A 229 -23.17 2.10 -5.49
C ARG A 229 -22.94 0.72 -6.08
N LYS A 230 -23.60 0.40 -7.19
CA LYS A 230 -23.57 -0.89 -7.90
C LYS A 230 -22.16 -1.36 -8.31
N LEU A 231 -21.34 -1.68 -7.32
CA LEU A 231 -20.00 -2.19 -7.47
C LEU A 231 -20.09 -3.63 -7.93
N ARG A 232 -19.14 -4.02 -8.76
CA ARG A 232 -18.94 -5.39 -9.24
C ARG A 232 -17.57 -5.87 -8.82
N MET A 233 -17.40 -7.19 -8.78
CA MET A 233 -16.12 -7.82 -8.50
C MET A 233 -15.82 -8.88 -9.55
N ILE A 234 -14.54 -9.01 -9.91
CA ILE A 234 -14.01 -10.15 -10.66
C ILE A 234 -12.77 -10.66 -9.92
N CYS A 235 -12.73 -11.97 -9.66
CA CYS A 235 -11.60 -12.65 -9.04
C CYS A 235 -10.48 -12.87 -10.05
N HIS A 236 -9.25 -12.65 -9.61
CA HIS A 236 -8.03 -12.74 -10.43
C HIS A 236 -6.89 -13.49 -9.71
N GLY A 237 -7.19 -14.21 -8.64
CA GLY A 237 -6.17 -14.97 -7.93
C GLY A 237 -6.65 -15.54 -6.60
N ILE A 238 -5.76 -16.35 -6.03
CA ILE A 238 -5.86 -16.91 -4.68
C ILE A 238 -4.67 -16.44 -3.85
N GLY A 239 -4.87 -16.30 -2.54
CA GLY A 239 -3.81 -16.13 -1.55
C GLY A 239 -3.61 -17.44 -0.77
N HIS A 240 -3.63 -17.34 0.55
CA HIS A 240 -3.53 -18.51 1.43
C HIS A 240 -4.69 -19.50 1.25
N THR A 241 -4.39 -20.79 1.22
CA THR A 241 -5.39 -21.87 1.10
C THR A 241 -5.06 -23.04 2.02
N GLU A 242 -6.10 -23.65 2.61
CA GLU A 242 -6.02 -24.89 3.40
C GLU A 242 -7.12 -25.84 2.94
N GLY A 243 -6.73 -27.07 2.58
CA GLY A 243 -7.67 -28.07 2.03
C GLY A 243 -7.91 -27.97 0.53
N PHE A 244 -7.19 -27.09 -0.18
CA PHE A 244 -7.19 -26.99 -1.63
C PHE A 244 -5.78 -26.65 -2.13
N SER A 245 -5.35 -27.29 -3.22
CA SER A 245 -4.00 -27.12 -3.75
C SER A 245 -4.02 -27.33 -5.27
N PRO A 246 -4.38 -26.30 -6.03
CA PRO A 246 -4.50 -26.41 -7.48
C PRO A 246 -3.12 -26.61 -8.12
N GLN A 247 -3.08 -27.41 -9.19
CA GLN A 247 -1.87 -27.60 -10.00
C GLN A 247 -1.62 -26.41 -10.92
N THR A 248 -2.69 -25.78 -11.40
CA THR A 248 -2.63 -24.59 -12.26
C THR A 248 -3.56 -23.48 -11.78
N LEU A 249 -3.26 -22.25 -12.17
CA LEU A 249 -4.11 -21.11 -11.85
C LEU A 249 -5.44 -21.18 -12.61
N HIS A 250 -5.45 -21.78 -13.79
CA HIS A 250 -6.67 -22.06 -14.55
C HIS A 250 -7.60 -23.01 -13.78
N GLU A 251 -7.08 -24.09 -13.18
CA GLU A 251 -7.85 -24.96 -12.28
C GLU A 251 -8.40 -24.18 -11.09
N ALA A 252 -7.59 -23.29 -10.50
CA ALA A 252 -8.06 -22.44 -9.41
C ALA A 252 -9.25 -21.56 -9.84
N TYR A 253 -9.24 -21.01 -11.05
CA TYR A 253 -10.34 -20.19 -11.58
C TYR A 253 -11.60 -21.01 -11.86
N LEU A 254 -11.47 -22.24 -12.36
CA LEU A 254 -12.59 -23.15 -12.48
C LEU A 254 -13.22 -23.45 -11.11
N ALA A 255 -12.38 -23.66 -10.09
CA ALA A 255 -12.84 -23.87 -8.72
C ALA A 255 -13.55 -22.63 -8.15
N LEU A 256 -12.98 -21.43 -8.32
CA LEU A 256 -13.64 -20.18 -7.90
C LEU A 256 -15.02 -20.02 -8.55
N ALA A 257 -15.12 -20.24 -9.86
CA ALA A 257 -16.40 -20.18 -10.57
C ALA A 257 -17.39 -21.23 -10.05
N ALA A 258 -16.94 -22.48 -9.81
CA ALA A 258 -17.77 -23.54 -9.25
C ALA A 258 -18.27 -23.24 -7.82
N TRP A 259 -17.50 -22.48 -7.05
CA TRP A 259 -17.91 -22.00 -5.71
C TRP A 259 -18.80 -20.75 -5.76
N GLY A 260 -19.16 -20.27 -6.95
CA GLY A 260 -20.04 -19.12 -7.15
C GLY A 260 -19.34 -17.77 -7.09
N LEU A 261 -18.01 -17.73 -7.18
CA LEU A 261 -17.25 -16.48 -7.26
C LEU A 261 -17.10 -16.02 -8.73
N PRO A 262 -17.13 -14.71 -8.99
CA PRO A 262 -17.06 -14.16 -10.33
C PRO A 262 -15.65 -14.31 -10.90
N VAL A 263 -15.52 -14.97 -12.05
CA VAL A 263 -14.27 -15.02 -12.83
C VAL A 263 -14.55 -14.41 -14.20
N SER A 264 -13.56 -13.74 -14.78
CA SER A 264 -13.71 -13.10 -16.09
C SER A 264 -13.94 -14.14 -17.19
N GLU A 265 -14.96 -13.91 -18.03
CA GLU A 265 -15.20 -14.68 -19.26
C GLU A 265 -14.12 -14.41 -20.34
N HIS A 266 -13.31 -13.38 -20.14
CA HIS A 266 -12.25 -12.97 -21.07
C HIS A 266 -10.88 -13.58 -20.73
N THR A 267 -10.76 -14.29 -19.61
CA THR A 267 -9.52 -14.98 -19.24
C THR A 267 -9.25 -16.09 -20.25
N THR A 268 -8.07 -16.04 -20.87
CA THR A 268 -7.68 -17.00 -21.92
C THR A 268 -6.39 -17.72 -21.53
N LEU A 269 -6.41 -19.05 -21.58
CA LEU A 269 -5.22 -19.89 -21.49
C LEU A 269 -4.56 -19.99 -22.86
N VAL A 270 -3.24 -19.74 -22.93
CA VAL A 270 -2.45 -19.81 -24.16
C VAL A 270 -1.18 -20.62 -23.95
N ASP A 271 -0.76 -21.32 -25.00
CA ASP A 271 0.35 -22.28 -24.93
C ASP A 271 1.74 -21.62 -24.96
N ASP A 272 1.84 -20.39 -25.46
CA ASP A 272 3.12 -19.72 -25.66
C ASP A 272 3.01 -18.19 -25.70
N MET A 273 4.17 -17.53 -25.77
CA MET A 273 4.28 -16.08 -25.89
C MET A 273 3.69 -15.52 -27.19
N GLY A 274 3.59 -16.33 -28.25
CA GLY A 274 2.91 -15.92 -29.48
C GLY A 274 1.41 -15.81 -29.24
N GLY A 275 0.82 -16.71 -28.45
CA GLY A 275 -0.55 -16.61 -27.95
C GLY A 275 -0.74 -15.38 -27.07
N VAL A 276 0.19 -15.11 -26.15
CA VAL A 276 0.16 -13.90 -25.30
C VAL A 276 0.14 -12.64 -26.15
N GLN A 277 1.00 -12.54 -27.17
CA GLN A 277 1.06 -11.38 -28.05
C GLN A 277 -0.25 -11.16 -28.81
N ARG A 278 -0.86 -12.23 -29.34
CA ARG A 278 -2.17 -12.14 -30.02
C ARG A 278 -3.27 -11.61 -29.08
N GLN A 279 -3.27 -12.05 -27.82
CA GLN A 279 -4.23 -11.56 -26.81
C GLN A 279 -4.01 -10.08 -26.49
N ILE A 280 -2.76 -9.65 -26.34
CA ILE A 280 -2.42 -8.23 -26.10
C ILE A 280 -2.85 -7.36 -27.29
N GLU A 281 -2.60 -7.79 -28.53
CA GLU A 281 -2.99 -7.06 -29.73
C GLU A 281 -4.51 -6.98 -29.86
N TYR A 282 -5.21 -8.12 -29.72
CA TYR A 282 -6.67 -8.19 -29.79
C TYR A 282 -7.33 -7.24 -28.78
N TRP A 283 -6.97 -7.35 -27.50
CA TRP A 283 -7.57 -6.50 -26.47
C TRP A 283 -7.11 -5.04 -26.56
N GLY A 284 -6.00 -4.74 -27.22
CA GLY A 284 -5.60 -3.36 -27.50
C GLY A 284 -6.58 -2.66 -28.44
N GLU A 285 -7.05 -3.40 -29.46
CA GLU A 285 -8.06 -2.92 -30.41
C GLU A 285 -9.48 -2.92 -29.80
N HIS A 286 -9.81 -3.92 -28.99
CA HIS A 286 -11.16 -4.17 -28.45
C HIS A 286 -11.34 -3.67 -27.01
N ARG A 287 -10.43 -2.82 -26.50
CA ARG A 287 -10.45 -2.34 -25.10
C ARG A 287 -11.73 -1.58 -24.71
N HIS A 288 -12.50 -1.11 -25.69
CA HIS A 288 -13.75 -0.36 -25.50
C HIS A 288 -15.01 -1.21 -25.69
N ASP A 289 -14.86 -2.49 -26.01
CA ASP A 289 -15.99 -3.40 -26.29
C ASP A 289 -16.56 -4.06 -25.03
N ILE A 290 -15.94 -3.79 -23.88
CA ILE A 290 -16.26 -4.40 -22.58
C ILE A 290 -16.91 -3.41 -21.63
N ASP A 291 -17.63 -3.95 -20.65
CA ASP A 291 -18.47 -3.16 -19.74
C ASP A 291 -17.67 -2.33 -18.70
N HIS A 292 -16.35 -2.41 -18.67
CA HIS A 292 -15.51 -1.77 -17.65
C HIS A 292 -14.16 -1.30 -18.21
N GLU A 293 -13.54 -0.31 -17.54
CA GLU A 293 -12.23 0.18 -17.94
C GLU A 293 -11.14 -0.86 -17.65
N ILE A 294 -10.22 -1.00 -18.60
CA ILE A 294 -8.98 -1.78 -18.48
C ILE A 294 -7.79 -0.90 -18.80
N ASP A 295 -6.67 -1.13 -18.12
CA ASP A 295 -5.41 -0.42 -18.39
C ASP A 295 -4.33 -1.32 -19.02
N GLY A 296 -4.70 -2.54 -19.41
CA GLY A 296 -3.76 -3.50 -19.98
C GLY A 296 -4.24 -4.94 -19.96
N VAL A 297 -3.29 -5.86 -20.17
CA VAL A 297 -3.45 -7.30 -20.02
C VAL A 297 -2.44 -7.79 -18.99
N VAL A 298 -2.88 -8.62 -18.04
CA VAL A 298 -2.00 -9.33 -17.12
C VAL A 298 -1.66 -10.69 -17.72
N VAL A 299 -0.37 -10.99 -17.78
CA VAL A 299 0.15 -12.28 -18.23
C VAL A 299 0.70 -13.02 -17.01
N LYS A 300 0.25 -14.25 -16.77
CA LYS A 300 0.67 -15.08 -15.64
C LYS A 300 1.08 -16.46 -16.14
N VAL A 301 2.18 -17.01 -15.63
CA VAL A 301 2.50 -18.44 -15.80
C VAL A 301 1.39 -19.26 -15.12
N ASP A 302 0.82 -20.25 -15.82
CA ASP A 302 -0.35 -20.99 -15.32
C ASP A 302 0.03 -22.02 -14.25
N GLU A 303 1.14 -22.74 -14.41
CA GLU A 303 1.53 -23.82 -13.50
C GLU A 303 2.04 -23.30 -12.15
N VAL A 304 1.34 -23.67 -11.07
CA VAL A 304 1.64 -23.21 -9.70
C VAL A 304 3.04 -23.65 -9.26
N ALA A 305 3.49 -24.84 -9.67
CA ALA A 305 4.84 -25.32 -9.38
C ALA A 305 5.93 -24.42 -10.00
N LEU A 306 5.70 -23.91 -11.22
CA LEU A 306 6.63 -23.02 -11.91
C LEU A 306 6.60 -21.61 -11.31
N GLN A 307 5.43 -21.13 -10.88
CA GLN A 307 5.31 -19.89 -10.12
C GLN A 307 6.15 -19.91 -8.83
N ARG A 308 6.08 -21.01 -8.06
CA ARG A 308 6.88 -21.19 -6.83
C ARG A 308 8.38 -21.16 -7.11
N ARG A 309 8.82 -21.80 -8.20
CA ARG A 309 10.23 -21.82 -8.63
C ARG A 309 10.74 -20.43 -9.02
N LEU A 310 9.93 -19.66 -9.73
CA LEU A 310 10.25 -18.27 -10.11
C LEU A 310 10.28 -17.34 -8.90
N GLY A 311 9.36 -17.51 -7.96
CA GLY A 311 9.25 -16.70 -6.75
C GLY A 311 8.89 -15.23 -7.03
N SER A 312 9.32 -14.34 -6.13
CA SER A 312 9.02 -12.91 -6.19
C SER A 312 10.25 -12.04 -5.94
N THR A 313 10.14 -10.77 -6.28
CA THR A 313 11.00 -9.69 -5.76
C THR A 313 10.41 -9.16 -4.46
N SER A 314 11.00 -8.10 -3.88
CA SER A 314 10.45 -7.43 -2.70
C SER A 314 9.09 -6.77 -2.93
N ARG A 315 8.69 -6.58 -4.21
CA ARG A 315 7.48 -5.85 -4.62
C ARG A 315 6.51 -6.66 -5.48
N ALA A 316 7.01 -7.53 -6.35
CA ALA A 316 6.22 -8.16 -7.42
C ALA A 316 6.60 -9.62 -7.69
N PRO A 317 5.65 -10.49 -8.08
CA PRO A 317 5.95 -11.84 -8.51
C PRO A 317 6.75 -11.83 -9.81
N ARG A 318 7.69 -12.77 -9.98
CA ARG A 318 8.47 -12.89 -11.23
C ARG A 318 7.71 -13.62 -12.34
N TRP A 319 6.71 -14.39 -11.95
CA TRP A 319 5.87 -15.22 -12.82
C TRP A 319 4.67 -14.50 -13.42
N ALA A 320 4.47 -13.22 -13.13
CA ALA A 320 3.42 -12.40 -13.72
C ALA A 320 3.89 -11.00 -14.11
N ILE A 321 3.31 -10.43 -15.16
CA ILE A 321 3.59 -9.09 -15.64
C ILE A 321 2.32 -8.40 -16.14
N ALA A 322 2.21 -7.09 -15.93
CA ALA A 322 1.16 -6.26 -16.50
C ALA A 322 1.67 -5.60 -17.78
N TYR A 323 1.15 -5.99 -18.94
CA TYR A 323 1.34 -5.24 -20.18
C TYR A 323 0.37 -4.08 -20.20
N LYS A 324 0.86 -2.84 -20.09
CA LYS A 324 0.03 -1.63 -20.09
C LYS A 324 -0.10 -1.08 -21.51
N TYR A 325 -1.33 -0.76 -21.90
CA TYR A 325 -1.56 -0.05 -23.15
C TYR A 325 -1.05 1.39 -23.04
N PRO A 326 -0.57 1.99 -24.14
CA PRO A 326 -0.21 3.39 -24.13
C PRO A 326 -1.43 4.22 -23.69
N PRO A 327 -1.24 5.10 -22.69
CA PRO A 327 -2.33 5.91 -22.16
C PRO A 327 -2.83 6.86 -23.24
N GLU A 328 -4.12 7.19 -23.17
CA GLU A 328 -4.73 8.12 -24.13
C GLU A 328 -4.03 9.48 -24.10
N GLU A 329 -3.68 9.96 -25.28
CA GLU A 329 -3.13 11.30 -25.48
C GLU A 329 -4.26 12.29 -25.75
N ALA A 330 -4.18 13.46 -25.14
CA ALA A 330 -5.06 14.57 -25.44
C ALA A 330 -4.24 15.81 -25.79
N GLN A 331 -4.81 16.68 -26.61
CA GLN A 331 -4.22 17.99 -26.91
C GLN A 331 -4.94 19.07 -26.10
N THR A 332 -4.17 19.99 -25.53
CA THR A 332 -4.72 21.16 -24.84
C THR A 332 -3.83 22.38 -24.97
N LYS A 333 -4.35 23.58 -24.73
CA LYS A 333 -3.59 24.83 -24.77
C LYS A 333 -2.78 24.98 -23.49
N LEU A 334 -1.47 25.22 -23.63
CA LEU A 334 -0.57 25.58 -22.54
C LEU A 334 -0.71 27.07 -22.24
N LEU A 335 -1.42 27.41 -21.17
CA LEU A 335 -1.68 28.78 -20.77
C LEU A 335 -0.46 29.45 -20.12
N ASP A 336 0.27 28.71 -19.28
CA ASP A 336 1.45 29.21 -18.58
C ASP A 336 2.34 28.05 -18.10
N ILE A 337 3.60 28.35 -17.79
CA ILE A 337 4.47 27.43 -17.03
C ILE A 337 4.76 28.09 -15.69
N ARG A 338 4.23 27.50 -14.63
CA ARG A 338 4.42 27.95 -13.25
C ARG A 338 5.44 27.08 -12.55
N VAL A 339 5.94 27.53 -11.41
CA VAL A 339 6.89 26.77 -10.60
C VAL A 339 6.34 26.50 -9.21
N ASN A 340 6.64 25.31 -8.68
CA ASN A 340 6.38 24.96 -7.29
C ASN A 340 7.71 24.80 -6.54
N VAL A 341 7.77 25.24 -5.28
CA VAL A 341 8.94 25.07 -4.42
C VAL A 341 8.66 23.90 -3.48
N GLY A 342 9.32 22.76 -3.71
CA GLY A 342 9.12 21.56 -2.90
C GLY A 342 9.82 21.60 -1.54
N ARG A 343 9.59 20.56 -0.74
CA ARG A 343 10.13 20.35 0.61
C ARG A 343 11.63 20.64 0.77
N THR A 344 12.44 20.19 -0.18
CA THR A 344 13.91 20.34 -0.16
C THR A 344 14.39 21.58 -0.92
N GLY A 345 13.51 22.54 -1.15
CA GLY A 345 13.76 23.77 -1.89
C GLY A 345 13.81 23.60 -3.41
N ARG A 346 13.68 22.38 -3.95
CA ARG A 346 13.67 22.16 -5.41
C ARG A 346 12.55 22.94 -6.05
N VAL A 347 12.89 23.74 -7.05
CA VAL A 347 11.92 24.53 -7.82
C VAL A 347 11.58 23.75 -9.08
N THR A 348 10.35 23.24 -9.14
CA THR A 348 9.89 22.34 -10.21
C THR A 348 8.89 23.08 -11.11
N PRO A 349 9.17 23.23 -12.42
CA PRO A 349 8.20 23.76 -13.36
C PRO A 349 7.06 22.76 -13.62
N PHE A 350 5.86 23.28 -13.78
CA PHE A 350 4.68 22.53 -14.18
C PHE A 350 3.85 23.35 -15.19
N ALA A 351 3.25 22.64 -16.13
CA ALA A 351 2.34 23.18 -17.12
C ALA A 351 1.01 23.56 -16.46
N PHE A 352 0.56 24.79 -16.68
CA PHE A 352 -0.78 25.27 -16.37
C PHE A 352 -1.55 25.40 -17.69
N MET A 353 -2.58 24.59 -17.87
CA MET A 353 -3.21 24.35 -19.17
C MET A 353 -4.71 24.59 -19.12
N GLU A 354 -5.33 24.73 -20.28
CA GLU A 354 -6.78 24.63 -20.39
C GLU A 354 -7.22 23.23 -19.92
N PRO A 355 -8.20 23.13 -19.01
CA PRO A 355 -8.65 21.84 -18.51
C PRO A 355 -9.17 20.93 -19.64
N VAL A 356 -8.57 19.76 -19.80
CA VAL A 356 -8.95 18.76 -20.83
C VAL A 356 -9.19 17.40 -20.19
N LYS A 357 -10.12 16.60 -20.74
CA LYS A 357 -10.33 15.22 -20.28
C LYS A 357 -9.25 14.31 -20.86
N VAL A 358 -8.60 13.53 -20.00
CA VAL A 358 -7.61 12.49 -20.38
C VAL A 358 -7.86 11.26 -19.53
N ALA A 359 -8.16 10.11 -20.16
CA ALA A 359 -8.46 8.86 -19.46
C ALA A 359 -9.43 9.08 -18.28
N GLY A 360 -10.65 9.54 -18.60
CA GLY A 360 -11.73 9.78 -17.64
C GLY A 360 -11.66 11.08 -16.82
N SER A 361 -10.47 11.59 -16.45
CA SER A 361 -10.36 12.76 -15.55
C SER A 361 -9.95 14.05 -16.24
N THR A 362 -10.43 15.19 -15.74
CA THR A 362 -9.99 16.51 -16.18
C THR A 362 -8.59 16.85 -15.64
N VAL A 363 -7.67 17.15 -16.55
CA VAL A 363 -6.29 17.57 -16.27
C VAL A 363 -6.14 19.04 -16.64
N GLY A 364 -5.74 19.87 -15.69
CA GLY A 364 -5.32 21.26 -15.93
C GLY A 364 -3.85 21.54 -15.56
N LEU A 365 -3.19 20.58 -14.92
CA LEU A 365 -1.81 20.68 -14.44
C LEU A 365 -1.02 19.44 -14.84
N ALA A 366 0.20 19.61 -15.34
CA ALA A 366 1.10 18.49 -15.66
C ALA A 366 2.55 18.83 -15.29
N THR A 367 3.31 17.85 -14.83
CA THR A 367 4.73 18.08 -14.49
C THR A 367 5.58 18.33 -15.74
N LEU A 368 6.54 19.25 -15.63
CA LEU A 368 7.59 19.44 -16.63
C LEU A 368 8.98 19.05 -16.09
N HIS A 369 9.04 18.44 -14.90
CA HIS A 369 10.24 17.94 -14.21
C HIS A 369 11.26 19.02 -13.81
N ASN A 370 11.95 19.63 -14.78
CA ASN A 370 12.97 20.67 -14.56
C ASN A 370 13.14 21.57 -15.80
N ALA A 371 13.91 22.66 -15.67
CA ALA A 371 14.06 23.65 -16.75
C ALA A 371 14.72 23.06 -18.01
N SER A 372 15.70 22.16 -17.84
CA SER A 372 16.36 21.49 -18.96
C SER A 372 15.38 20.63 -19.76
N GLU A 373 14.42 20.00 -19.08
CA GLU A 373 13.38 19.18 -19.69
C GLU A 373 12.37 20.02 -20.48
N VAL A 374 11.97 21.18 -19.96
CA VAL A 374 11.14 22.15 -20.70
C VAL A 374 11.81 22.52 -22.03
N LYS A 375 13.12 22.85 -21.96
CA LYS A 375 13.91 23.21 -23.14
C LYS A 375 14.08 22.03 -24.11
N ARG A 376 14.35 20.83 -23.59
CA ARG A 376 14.49 19.59 -24.39
C ARG A 376 13.21 19.26 -25.15
N LYS A 377 12.06 19.39 -24.49
CA LYS A 377 10.74 19.19 -25.11
C LYS A 377 10.35 20.31 -26.07
N GLY A 378 11.06 21.45 -26.04
CA GLY A 378 10.82 22.57 -26.94
C GLY A 378 9.45 23.25 -26.74
N VAL A 379 8.86 23.12 -25.56
CA VAL A 379 7.53 23.62 -25.22
C VAL A 379 7.60 25.12 -24.91
N LEU A 380 6.73 25.91 -25.54
CA LEU A 380 6.57 27.34 -25.36
C LEU A 380 5.21 27.66 -24.72
N ILE A 381 5.16 28.69 -23.88
CA ILE A 381 3.89 29.15 -23.32
C ILE A 381 3.02 29.69 -24.46
N GLY A 382 1.79 29.20 -24.56
CA GLY A 382 0.90 29.43 -25.70
C GLY A 382 0.82 28.24 -26.65
N ASP A 383 1.70 27.23 -26.57
CA ASP A 383 1.62 26.05 -27.44
C ASP A 383 0.32 25.26 -27.22
N THR A 384 -0.15 24.60 -28.28
CA THR A 384 -0.99 23.40 -28.11
C THR A 384 -0.05 22.24 -27.78
N VAL A 385 -0.24 21.61 -26.63
CA VAL A 385 0.62 20.53 -26.13
C VAL A 385 -0.11 19.20 -26.11
N VAL A 386 0.62 18.13 -26.42
CA VAL A 386 0.14 16.77 -26.24
C VAL A 386 0.44 16.33 -24.81
N ILE A 387 -0.58 15.85 -24.11
CA ILE A 387 -0.48 15.36 -22.75
C ILE A 387 -1.00 13.93 -22.65
N ARG A 388 -0.45 13.19 -21.70
CA ARG A 388 -0.93 11.85 -21.33
C ARG A 388 -0.82 11.65 -19.84
N LYS A 389 -1.40 10.56 -19.33
CA LYS A 389 -1.16 10.12 -17.94
C LYS A 389 -0.16 8.97 -17.91
N ALA A 390 1.04 9.22 -17.40
CA ALA A 390 2.00 8.16 -17.14
C ALA A 390 1.42 7.18 -16.11
N GLY A 391 1.33 5.90 -16.50
CA GLY A 391 0.74 4.83 -15.69
C GLY A 391 -0.71 5.10 -15.27
N ASP A 392 -1.46 5.86 -16.07
CA ASP A 392 -2.88 6.24 -15.88
C ASP A 392 -3.16 7.17 -14.69
N VAL A 393 -2.11 7.65 -14.01
CA VAL A 393 -2.24 8.48 -12.80
C VAL A 393 -1.63 9.87 -12.96
N ILE A 394 -0.37 9.98 -13.41
CA ILE A 394 0.39 11.24 -13.34
C ILE A 394 0.36 11.94 -14.70
N PRO A 395 -0.25 13.13 -14.85
CA PRO A 395 -0.23 13.85 -16.10
C PRO A 395 1.16 14.38 -16.44
N GLU A 396 1.60 14.12 -17.67
CA GLU A 396 2.85 14.65 -18.23
C GLU A 396 2.63 15.25 -19.62
N VAL A 397 3.38 16.32 -19.91
CA VAL A 397 3.45 16.92 -21.25
C VAL A 397 4.46 16.14 -22.08
N LEU A 398 4.06 15.64 -23.24
CA LEU A 398 4.97 14.95 -24.17
C LEU A 398 5.78 15.94 -25.00
N GLY A 399 5.10 16.95 -25.54
CA GLY A 399 5.71 17.97 -26.40
C GLY A 399 4.65 18.85 -27.06
N PRO A 400 5.09 19.86 -27.83
CA PRO A 400 4.21 20.78 -28.53
C PRO A 400 3.74 20.20 -29.88
N VAL A 401 2.56 20.62 -30.32
CA VAL A 401 2.09 20.44 -31.69
C VAL A 401 2.59 21.63 -32.50
N VAL A 402 3.82 21.53 -33.02
CA VAL A 402 4.55 22.65 -33.65
C VAL A 402 3.79 23.27 -34.82
N ASP A 403 3.05 22.47 -35.59
CA ASP A 403 2.27 22.94 -36.75
C ASP A 403 1.10 23.87 -36.38
N LEU A 404 0.68 23.88 -35.11
CA LEU A 404 -0.39 24.75 -34.60
C LEU A 404 0.14 26.07 -34.02
N ARG A 405 1.44 26.36 -34.16
CA ARG A 405 2.01 27.62 -33.69
C ARG A 405 1.57 28.79 -34.56
N ASP A 406 1.19 29.89 -33.92
CA ASP A 406 0.79 31.13 -34.58
C ASP A 406 1.82 32.26 -34.45
N GLY A 407 2.92 32.01 -33.72
CA GLY A 407 4.02 32.95 -33.51
C GLY A 407 3.82 33.86 -32.30
N SER A 408 2.73 33.73 -31.55
CA SER A 408 2.50 34.44 -30.29
C SER A 408 3.14 33.76 -29.07
N GLU A 409 3.67 32.54 -29.24
CA GLU A 409 4.22 31.73 -28.16
C GLU A 409 5.53 32.31 -27.60
N ARG A 410 5.75 32.12 -26.29
CA ARG A 410 6.93 32.66 -25.60
C ARG A 410 7.71 31.59 -24.83
N GLU A 411 9.03 31.73 -24.80
CA GLU A 411 9.90 30.81 -24.05
C GLU A 411 9.67 30.95 -22.53
N PHE A 412 9.66 29.82 -21.84
CA PHE A 412 9.67 29.82 -20.38
C PHE A 412 11.07 30.14 -19.85
N VAL A 413 11.16 31.18 -19.03
CA VAL A 413 12.39 31.53 -18.31
C VAL A 413 12.24 31.09 -16.86
N MET A 414 13.09 30.16 -16.45
CA MET A 414 13.15 29.72 -15.05
C MET A 414 13.47 30.93 -14.14
N PRO A 415 12.72 31.16 -13.05
CA PRO A 415 12.96 32.30 -12.19
C PRO A 415 14.35 32.24 -11.55
N THR A 416 14.97 33.39 -11.33
CA THR A 416 16.28 33.50 -10.66
C THR A 416 16.14 33.68 -9.15
N THR A 417 14.95 34.05 -8.68
CA THR A 417 14.59 34.21 -7.27
C THR A 417 13.42 33.30 -6.91
N CYS A 418 13.39 32.86 -5.66
CA CYS A 418 12.34 31.99 -5.15
C CYS A 418 11.00 32.77 -5.14
N PRO A 419 9.93 32.24 -5.78
CA PRO A 419 8.64 32.94 -5.82
C PRO A 419 7.98 33.07 -4.44
N GLU A 420 8.43 32.28 -3.46
CA GLU A 420 7.82 32.17 -2.12
C GLU A 420 8.55 33.01 -1.07
N CYS A 421 9.84 33.31 -1.25
CA CYS A 421 10.62 34.07 -0.26
C CYS A 421 11.63 35.06 -0.85
N GLY A 422 11.71 35.18 -2.18
CA GLY A 422 12.63 36.11 -2.87
C GLY A 422 14.12 35.73 -2.84
N THR A 423 14.52 34.69 -2.10
CA THR A 423 15.92 34.24 -2.05
C THR A 423 16.43 33.82 -3.44
N ARG A 424 17.65 34.22 -3.81
CA ARG A 424 18.28 33.81 -5.07
C ARG A 424 18.36 32.28 -5.16
N LEU A 425 17.86 31.73 -6.26
CA LEU A 425 17.91 30.31 -6.54
C LEU A 425 19.30 29.90 -7.01
N ALA A 426 19.74 28.72 -6.61
CA ALA A 426 21.04 28.18 -6.99
C ALA A 426 20.94 26.66 -7.16
N PRO A 427 21.75 26.06 -8.06
CA PRO A 427 21.99 24.62 -8.00
C PRO A 427 22.69 24.30 -6.68
N GLU A 428 22.53 23.06 -6.21
CA GLU A 428 23.17 22.64 -4.96
C GLU A 428 24.64 22.33 -5.16
N LYS A 429 24.97 21.66 -6.26
CA LYS A 429 26.34 21.49 -6.77
C LYS A 429 26.43 22.03 -8.19
N GLU A 430 27.63 22.47 -8.56
CA GLU A 430 27.89 22.91 -9.93
C GLU A 430 27.59 21.76 -10.91
N GLY A 431 26.74 22.03 -11.90
CA GLY A 431 26.27 21.04 -12.88
C GLY A 431 24.93 20.36 -12.56
N ASP A 432 24.34 20.58 -11.39
CA ASP A 432 22.99 20.06 -11.09
C ASP A 432 21.94 20.68 -12.02
N ALA A 433 21.09 19.83 -12.63
CA ALA A 433 19.99 20.29 -13.48
C ALA A 433 18.86 20.97 -12.70
N ASP A 434 18.71 20.63 -11.41
CA ASP A 434 17.69 21.17 -10.53
C ASP A 434 18.21 22.42 -9.81
N ILE A 435 17.46 23.53 -9.90
CA ILE A 435 17.71 24.71 -9.07
C ILE A 435 16.86 24.67 -7.79
N ARG A 436 17.40 25.24 -6.72
CA ARG A 436 16.79 25.17 -5.39
C ARG A 436 16.78 26.53 -4.69
N CYS A 437 15.82 26.68 -3.78
CA CYS A 437 15.81 27.73 -2.80
C CYS A 437 16.71 27.33 -1.62
N PRO A 438 17.85 28.03 -1.38
CA PRO A 438 18.78 27.68 -0.30
C PRO A 438 18.27 28.11 1.08
N ASN A 439 17.18 28.90 1.15
CA ASN A 439 16.56 29.30 2.40
C ASN A 439 15.73 28.16 3.01
N ALA A 440 16.41 27.09 3.42
CA ALA A 440 15.78 25.89 3.97
C ALA A 440 14.99 26.19 5.26
N ARG A 441 15.49 27.09 6.11
CA ARG A 441 14.85 27.38 7.40
C ARG A 441 13.52 28.11 7.26
N SER A 442 13.50 29.23 6.54
CA SER A 442 12.42 30.22 6.63
C SER A 442 11.60 30.40 5.35
N CYS A 443 11.93 29.71 4.26
CA CYS A 443 11.10 29.74 3.05
C CYS A 443 9.68 29.21 3.37
N PRO A 444 8.62 30.01 3.17
CA PRO A 444 7.25 29.61 3.51
C PRO A 444 6.81 28.30 2.85
N ALA A 445 7.19 28.09 1.58
CA ALA A 445 6.89 26.84 0.89
C ALA A 445 7.61 25.64 1.50
N GLN A 446 8.92 25.73 1.72
CA GLN A 446 9.67 24.63 2.33
C GLN A 446 9.12 24.30 3.73
N LEU A 447 8.75 25.32 4.49
CA LEU A 447 8.17 25.16 5.82
C LEU A 447 6.81 24.44 5.78
N ARG A 448 5.87 24.88 4.91
CA ARG A 448 4.58 24.21 4.69
C ARG A 448 4.78 22.74 4.31
N GLU A 449 5.70 22.47 3.38
CA GLU A 449 6.00 21.13 2.90
C GLU A 449 6.65 20.24 3.97
N ARG A 450 7.51 20.80 4.85
CA ARG A 450 8.08 20.05 5.98
C ARG A 450 7.00 19.70 7.01
N VAL A 451 6.15 20.66 7.39
CA VAL A 451 5.03 20.42 8.31
C VAL A 451 4.10 19.34 7.76
N PHE A 452 3.74 19.41 6.47
CA PHE A 452 2.93 18.39 5.83
C PHE A 452 3.63 17.02 5.77
N HIS A 453 4.94 16.99 5.49
CA HIS A 453 5.72 15.76 5.41
C HIS A 453 5.75 14.99 6.73
N VAL A 454 5.84 15.69 7.88
CA VAL A 454 5.80 15.06 9.21
C VAL A 454 4.53 14.21 9.40
N ALA A 455 3.40 14.67 8.88
CA ALA A 455 2.12 13.99 8.97
C ALA A 455 1.94 12.81 8.00
N SER A 456 2.80 12.67 6.99
CA SER A 456 2.62 11.68 5.93
C SER A 456 2.59 10.24 6.48
N ARG A 457 1.85 9.35 5.80
CA ARG A 457 1.72 7.92 6.16
C ARG A 457 3.07 7.19 6.27
N GLY A 458 4.07 7.64 5.49
CA GLY A 458 5.43 7.10 5.54
C GLY A 458 6.31 7.67 6.66
N ALA A 459 5.88 8.75 7.31
CA ALA A 459 6.51 9.40 8.45
C ALA A 459 5.72 9.08 9.73
N LEU A 460 5.18 10.06 10.45
CA LEU A 460 4.50 9.83 11.74
C LEU A 460 3.02 9.44 11.60
N ASP A 461 2.45 9.53 10.39
CA ASP A 461 1.08 9.10 10.09
C ASP A 461 0.05 9.81 10.98
N ILE A 462 -0.02 11.15 10.85
CA ILE A 462 -0.83 12.03 11.70
C ILE A 462 -2.11 12.38 10.94
N GLU A 463 -3.15 11.60 11.15
CA GLU A 463 -4.45 11.90 10.57
C GLU A 463 -4.97 13.27 11.03
N GLY A 464 -5.65 13.99 10.15
CA GLY A 464 -6.15 15.34 10.44
C GLY A 464 -5.13 16.47 10.21
N LEU A 465 -3.84 16.17 10.08
CA LEU A 465 -2.81 17.14 9.66
C LEU A 465 -2.57 17.06 8.14
N GLY A 466 -3.60 17.42 7.37
CA GLY A 466 -3.50 17.55 5.91
C GLY A 466 -2.77 18.83 5.46
N TYR A 467 -2.63 19.01 4.14
CA TYR A 467 -1.95 20.18 3.57
C TYR A 467 -2.55 21.50 4.06
N GLU A 468 -3.88 21.66 3.94
CA GLU A 468 -4.61 22.85 4.40
C GLU A 468 -4.50 23.06 5.92
N ALA A 469 -4.45 21.98 6.70
CA ALA A 469 -4.24 22.07 8.15
C ALA A 469 -2.85 22.64 8.47
N GLY A 470 -1.80 22.14 7.82
CA GLY A 470 -0.44 22.68 7.99
C GLY A 470 -0.36 24.16 7.60
N ILE A 471 -1.01 24.56 6.50
CA ILE A 471 -1.11 25.97 6.08
C ILE A 471 -1.80 26.80 7.16
N ALA A 472 -2.96 26.36 7.64
CA ALA A 472 -3.76 27.11 8.60
C ALA A 472 -3.03 27.32 9.93
N LEU A 473 -2.30 26.30 10.42
CA LEU A 473 -1.49 26.41 11.63
C LEU A 473 -0.36 27.44 11.48
N LEU A 474 0.34 27.43 10.34
CA LEU A 474 1.41 28.37 10.05
C LEU A 474 0.88 29.81 9.87
N GLN A 475 -0.23 29.98 9.16
CA GLN A 475 -0.86 31.30 8.94
C GLN A 475 -1.37 31.92 10.25
N ALA A 476 -1.96 31.10 11.13
CA ALA A 476 -2.38 31.53 12.46
C ALA A 476 -1.20 31.78 13.42
N LYS A 477 0.04 31.44 13.00
CA LYS A 477 1.27 31.54 13.79
C LYS A 477 1.19 30.81 15.13
N VAL A 478 0.44 29.71 15.16
CA VAL A 478 0.35 28.83 16.33
C VAL A 478 1.52 27.84 16.38
N ILE A 479 2.17 27.64 15.22
CA ILE A 479 3.47 27.00 15.10
C ILE A 479 4.41 27.94 14.31
N ALA A 480 5.68 27.98 14.70
CA ALA A 480 6.73 28.66 13.94
C ALA A 480 7.46 27.66 13.02
N ASP A 481 7.63 26.42 13.48
CA ASP A 481 8.21 25.33 12.71
C ASP A 481 7.57 23.98 13.06
N GLU A 482 7.98 22.93 12.33
CA GLU A 482 7.56 21.55 12.57
C GLU A 482 7.88 21.03 13.99
N GLY A 483 8.80 21.69 14.70
CA GLY A 483 9.17 21.39 16.08
C GLY A 483 8.02 21.64 17.07
N ASP A 484 7.12 22.58 16.77
CA ASP A 484 6.07 23.03 17.69
C ASP A 484 4.79 22.16 17.65
N LEU A 485 4.70 21.23 16.69
CA LEU A 485 3.50 20.42 16.46
C LEU A 485 3.05 19.64 17.70
N PHE A 486 3.99 19.07 18.44
CA PHE A 486 3.72 18.17 19.57
C PHE A 486 3.42 18.88 20.89
N THR A 487 3.48 20.20 20.90
CA THR A 487 3.14 21.07 22.03
C THR A 487 1.86 21.89 21.78
N LEU A 488 1.21 21.70 20.63
CA LEU A 488 -0.06 22.36 20.32
C LEU A 488 -1.14 22.04 21.36
N THR A 489 -1.85 23.08 21.78
CA THR A 489 -2.94 23.00 22.75
C THR A 489 -4.30 23.26 22.09
N GLU A 490 -5.38 23.03 22.83
CA GLU A 490 -6.73 23.42 22.39
C GLU A 490 -6.84 24.94 22.14
N ASP A 491 -6.23 25.76 23.01
CA ASP A 491 -6.21 27.22 22.86
C ASP A 491 -5.49 27.66 21.59
N ASP A 492 -4.43 26.94 21.19
CA ASP A 492 -3.75 27.18 19.93
C ASP A 492 -4.68 26.93 18.74
N LEU A 493 -5.33 25.77 18.70
CA LEU A 493 -6.22 25.41 17.60
C LEU A 493 -7.45 26.33 17.49
N LEU A 494 -7.93 26.87 18.61
CA LEU A 494 -9.03 27.87 18.62
C LEU A 494 -8.66 29.19 17.93
N ARG A 495 -7.36 29.49 17.78
CA ARG A 495 -6.87 30.64 17.00
C ARG A 495 -6.84 30.38 15.50
N THR A 496 -7.08 29.14 15.07
CA THR A 496 -7.11 28.73 13.67
C THR A 496 -8.55 28.54 13.21
N GLU A 497 -9.00 29.32 12.21
CA GLU A 497 -10.39 29.26 11.73
C GLU A 497 -10.82 27.86 11.28
N LEU A 498 -9.91 27.09 10.66
CA LEU A 498 -10.16 25.72 10.20
C LEU A 498 -10.58 24.77 11.34
N PHE A 499 -10.09 24.99 12.55
CA PHE A 499 -10.37 24.13 13.71
C PHE A 499 -11.42 24.70 14.66
N ARG A 500 -12.03 25.84 14.32
CA ARG A 500 -13.03 26.50 15.14
C ARG A 500 -14.43 26.34 14.53
N THR A 501 -15.39 25.95 15.36
CA THR A 501 -16.81 25.94 14.98
C THR A 501 -17.38 27.36 14.93
N LYS A 502 -18.54 27.55 14.30
CA LYS A 502 -19.24 28.85 14.31
C LYS A 502 -19.57 29.35 15.73
N ALA A 503 -19.70 28.44 16.69
CA ALA A 503 -19.95 28.73 18.10
C ALA A 503 -18.67 29.08 18.90
N GLY A 504 -17.50 29.14 18.24
CA GLY A 504 -16.23 29.48 18.89
C GLY A 504 -15.58 28.33 19.66
N GLN A 505 -16.11 27.11 19.57
CA GLN A 505 -15.56 25.91 20.22
C GLN A 505 -14.66 25.11 19.27
N LEU A 506 -13.79 24.26 19.83
CA LEU A 506 -12.91 23.38 19.06
C LEU A 506 -13.74 22.37 18.25
N SER A 507 -13.46 22.29 16.95
CA SER A 507 -14.14 21.36 16.05
C SER A 507 -13.76 19.91 16.34
N ALA A 508 -14.59 18.96 15.88
CA ALA A 508 -14.28 17.54 15.96
C ALA A 508 -12.92 17.20 15.30
N ASN A 509 -12.59 17.88 14.20
CA ASN A 509 -11.30 17.74 13.53
C ASN A 509 -10.14 18.25 14.38
N GLY A 510 -10.31 19.36 15.12
CA GLY A 510 -9.31 19.88 16.03
C GLY A 510 -9.05 18.94 17.20
N LYS A 511 -10.12 18.41 17.82
CA LYS A 511 -10.01 17.39 18.89
C LYS A 511 -9.28 16.14 18.42
N ARG A 512 -9.63 15.65 17.23
CA ARG A 512 -8.99 14.49 16.60
C ARG A 512 -7.51 14.76 16.30
N LEU A 513 -7.16 15.94 15.80
CA LEU A 513 -5.77 16.31 15.55
C LEU A 513 -4.92 16.24 16.84
N LEU A 514 -5.41 16.78 17.97
CA LEU A 514 -4.69 16.70 19.25
C LEU A 514 -4.48 15.26 19.72
N ALA A 515 -5.51 14.42 19.60
CA ALA A 515 -5.41 13.00 19.94
C ALA A 515 -4.36 12.28 19.06
N ASN A 516 -4.39 12.53 17.75
CA ASN A 516 -3.46 11.92 16.80
C ASN A 516 -2.01 12.42 16.98
N LEU A 517 -1.82 13.70 17.34
CA LEU A 517 -0.50 14.22 17.70
C LEU A 517 0.06 13.52 18.94
N GLN A 518 -0.79 13.20 19.91
CA GLN A 518 -0.38 12.47 21.11
C GLN A 518 -0.03 11.01 20.79
N GLU A 519 -0.83 10.33 19.96
CA GLU A 519 -0.52 8.97 19.49
C GLU A 519 0.79 8.93 18.69
N ALA A 520 1.01 9.91 17.82
CA ALA A 520 2.18 9.97 16.95
C ALA A 520 3.52 10.03 17.70
N LYS A 521 3.53 10.44 18.98
CA LYS A 521 4.73 10.46 19.83
C LYS A 521 5.30 9.06 20.07
N SER A 522 4.47 8.01 20.02
CA SER A 522 4.89 6.63 20.29
C SER A 522 5.41 5.89 19.06
N ARG A 523 5.38 6.52 17.87
CA ARG A 523 5.79 5.86 16.62
C ARG A 523 7.28 5.44 16.68
N PRO A 524 7.65 4.32 16.02
CA PRO A 524 9.02 3.81 16.05
C PRO A 524 10.06 4.82 15.56
N LEU A 525 11.30 4.69 16.03
CA LEU A 525 12.41 5.61 15.73
C LEU A 525 12.61 5.82 14.22
N TRP A 526 12.45 4.78 13.41
CA TRP A 526 12.61 4.92 11.96
C TRP A 526 11.60 5.88 11.33
N ARG A 527 10.37 5.99 11.86
CA ARG A 527 9.37 6.96 11.40
C ARG A 527 9.77 8.38 11.78
N VAL A 528 10.36 8.56 12.96
CA VAL A 528 10.90 9.84 13.43
C VAL A 528 12.03 10.30 12.51
N LEU A 529 12.97 9.42 12.15
CA LEU A 529 14.05 9.71 11.19
C LEU A 529 13.51 10.15 9.81
N VAL A 530 12.47 9.48 9.31
CA VAL A 530 11.82 9.89 8.05
C VAL A 530 11.16 11.26 8.20
N ALA A 531 10.51 11.54 9.33
CA ALA A 531 9.80 12.79 9.60
C ALA A 531 10.73 14.01 9.64
N LEU A 532 11.99 13.84 10.09
CA LEU A 532 13.02 14.90 10.06
C LEU A 532 13.40 15.36 8.63
N SER A 533 12.93 14.65 7.60
CA SER A 533 13.15 15.01 6.19
C SER A 533 14.63 15.13 5.82
N ILE A 534 15.49 14.28 6.41
CA ILE A 534 16.91 14.20 6.05
C ILE A 534 17.02 13.70 4.61
N ARG A 535 17.85 14.36 3.80
CA ARG A 535 17.99 14.02 2.38
C ARG A 535 18.51 12.58 2.23
N HIS A 536 17.98 11.86 1.24
CA HIS A 536 18.28 10.45 0.94
C HIS A 536 17.85 9.43 2.01
N VAL A 537 17.42 9.88 3.20
CA VAL A 537 16.93 9.02 4.27
C VAL A 537 15.44 8.73 4.06
N GLY A 538 15.14 7.75 3.21
CA GLY A 538 13.80 7.17 3.08
C GLY A 538 13.53 6.07 4.12
N PRO A 539 12.34 5.45 4.11
CA PRO A 539 11.95 4.42 5.07
C PRO A 539 12.94 3.26 5.20
N THR A 540 13.55 2.81 4.09
CA THR A 540 14.53 1.71 4.10
C THR A 540 15.79 2.08 4.88
N ALA A 541 16.41 3.22 4.56
CA ALA A 541 17.61 3.69 5.25
C ALA A 541 17.32 4.02 6.72
N ALA A 542 16.17 4.65 6.99
CA ALA A 542 15.75 4.98 8.35
C ALA A 542 15.56 3.73 9.22
N ARG A 543 14.95 2.66 8.67
CA ARG A 543 14.80 1.38 9.38
C ARG A 543 16.13 0.72 9.66
N ALA A 544 17.04 0.72 8.68
CA ALA A 544 18.37 0.16 8.85
C ALA A 544 19.15 0.90 9.95
N LEU A 545 19.14 2.24 9.93
CA LEU A 545 19.76 3.07 10.96
C LEU A 545 19.14 2.84 12.34
N ALA A 546 17.80 2.83 12.43
CA ALA A 546 17.10 2.61 13.69
C ALA A 546 17.39 1.22 14.27
N ALA A 547 17.40 0.17 13.44
CA ALA A 547 17.71 -1.19 13.86
C ALA A 547 19.16 -1.31 14.36
N GLU A 548 20.13 -0.76 13.62
CA GLU A 548 21.54 -0.85 13.97
C GLU A 548 21.87 -0.06 15.24
N PHE A 549 21.42 1.20 15.33
CA PHE A 549 21.85 2.12 16.39
C PHE A 549 20.88 2.22 17.56
N GLY A 550 19.60 1.87 17.38
CA GLY A 550 18.58 1.76 18.45
C GLY A 550 18.09 3.07 19.05
N SER A 551 18.88 4.15 18.98
CA SER A 551 18.52 5.48 19.44
C SER A 551 19.00 6.57 18.50
N LEU A 552 18.31 7.71 18.50
CA LEU A 552 18.70 8.88 17.73
C LEU A 552 20.06 9.42 18.18
N ASP A 553 20.33 9.40 19.49
CA ASP A 553 21.60 9.87 20.04
C ASP A 553 22.79 9.01 19.57
N ALA A 554 22.59 7.68 19.48
CA ALA A 554 23.59 6.77 18.92
C ALA A 554 23.87 7.11 17.44
N ILE A 555 22.82 7.33 16.63
CA ILE A 555 22.95 7.74 15.23
C ILE A 555 23.70 9.08 15.10
N MET A 556 23.38 10.07 15.94
CA MET A 556 24.03 11.38 15.93
C MET A 556 25.53 11.29 16.28
N SER A 557 25.87 10.43 17.24
CA SER A 557 27.24 10.22 17.72
C SER A 557 28.12 9.38 16.77
N ALA A 558 27.51 8.51 15.97
CA ALA A 558 28.21 7.63 15.05
C ALA A 558 29.09 8.41 14.04
N SER A 559 30.22 7.83 13.68
CA SER A 559 31.09 8.37 12.62
C SER A 559 30.46 8.15 11.23
N THR A 560 30.90 8.90 10.23
CA THR A 560 30.43 8.74 8.85
C THR A 560 30.69 7.31 8.35
N GLU A 561 31.83 6.73 8.71
CA GLU A 561 32.21 5.36 8.34
C GLU A 561 31.30 4.32 8.99
N GLN A 562 30.93 4.51 10.27
CA GLN A 562 30.00 3.62 10.97
C GLN A 562 28.60 3.68 10.34
N LEU A 563 28.12 4.89 10.03
CA LEU A 563 26.83 5.07 9.34
C LEU A 563 26.85 4.43 7.95
N ALA A 564 27.94 4.61 7.17
CA ALA A 564 28.09 4.08 5.82
C ALA A 564 28.30 2.55 5.76
N ALA A 565 28.62 1.92 6.90
CA ALA A 565 28.77 0.48 7.00
C ALA A 565 27.41 -0.25 7.14
N VAL A 566 26.34 0.48 7.49
CA VAL A 566 25.00 -0.09 7.64
C VAL A 566 24.44 -0.47 6.27
N GLU A 567 23.90 -1.68 6.16
CA GLU A 567 23.35 -2.17 4.89
C GLU A 567 22.18 -1.29 4.42
N GLY A 568 22.26 -0.80 3.19
CA GLY A 568 21.31 0.18 2.64
C GLY A 568 21.63 1.64 2.96
N VAL A 569 22.68 1.91 3.74
CA VAL A 569 23.18 3.26 4.04
C VAL A 569 24.56 3.42 3.42
N GLY A 570 24.63 3.96 2.20
CA GLY A 570 25.91 4.26 1.55
C GLY A 570 26.56 5.56 2.06
N PRO A 571 27.79 5.88 1.60
CA PRO A 571 28.53 7.09 2.01
C PRO A 571 27.74 8.39 1.84
N THR A 572 27.00 8.53 0.74
CA THR A 572 26.15 9.71 0.48
C THR A 572 25.06 9.92 1.52
N ILE A 573 24.44 8.83 2.00
CA ILE A 573 23.40 8.93 3.05
C ILE A 573 24.06 9.24 4.39
N ALA A 574 25.18 8.60 4.70
CA ALA A 574 25.93 8.85 5.92
C ALA A 574 26.37 10.32 6.04
N GLU A 575 26.95 10.89 4.98
CA GLU A 575 27.32 12.31 4.91
C GLU A 575 26.10 13.22 5.09
N ALA A 576 24.98 12.94 4.39
CA ALA A 576 23.76 13.73 4.51
C ALA A 576 23.19 13.72 5.93
N VAL A 577 23.26 12.59 6.64
CA VAL A 577 22.87 12.50 8.05
C VAL A 577 23.77 13.36 8.92
N LYS A 578 25.10 13.26 8.78
CA LYS A 578 26.05 14.06 9.58
C LYS A 578 25.91 15.55 9.31
N GLU A 579 25.78 15.95 8.05
CA GLU A 579 25.60 17.34 7.66
C GLU A 579 24.29 17.91 8.21
N TRP A 580 23.19 17.15 8.15
CA TRP A 580 21.91 17.60 8.69
C TRP A 580 22.00 17.91 10.18
N PHE A 581 22.62 17.02 10.96
CA PHE A 581 22.85 17.26 12.39
C PHE A 581 23.94 18.29 12.68
N SER A 582 24.69 18.81 11.71
CA SER A 582 25.65 19.90 11.93
C SER A 582 24.98 21.28 12.02
N VAL A 583 23.73 21.39 11.60
CA VAL A 583 22.99 22.66 11.52
C VAL A 583 22.21 22.91 12.81
N ASP A 584 22.45 24.05 13.46
CA ASP A 584 21.93 24.32 14.81
C ASP A 584 20.41 24.27 14.92
N TRP A 585 19.69 24.87 13.97
CA TRP A 585 18.22 24.92 14.05
C TRP A 585 17.56 23.55 13.81
N HIS A 586 18.23 22.63 13.11
CA HIS A 586 17.77 21.24 13.01
C HIS A 586 17.81 20.53 14.36
N ARG A 587 18.87 20.76 15.16
CA ARG A 587 18.98 20.21 16.51
C ARG A 587 17.90 20.76 17.44
N VAL A 588 17.50 22.02 17.26
CA VAL A 588 16.40 22.64 18.03
C VAL A 588 15.08 21.92 17.79
N ILE A 589 14.79 21.50 16.55
CA ILE A 589 13.57 20.72 16.25
C ILE A 589 13.58 19.39 17.01
N VAL A 590 14.70 18.67 16.97
CA VAL A 590 14.87 17.40 17.68
C VAL A 590 14.67 17.58 19.19
N GLU A 591 15.21 18.66 19.76
CA GLU A 591 15.04 18.95 21.18
C GLU A 591 13.60 19.30 21.54
N LYS A 592 12.89 20.08 20.72
CA LYS A 592 11.46 20.35 20.92
C LYS A 592 10.64 19.06 20.92
N TRP A 593 10.90 18.16 19.96
CA TRP A 593 10.23 16.86 19.89
C TRP A 593 10.57 15.98 21.10
N ARG A 594 11.84 15.95 21.52
CA ARG A 594 12.30 15.22 22.72
C ARG A 594 11.58 15.74 23.96
N ALA A 595 11.54 17.05 24.16
CA ALA A 595 10.85 17.69 25.28
C ALA A 595 9.33 17.45 25.27
N ALA A 596 8.72 17.34 24.08
CA ALA A 596 7.31 17.03 23.91
C ALA A 596 6.96 15.53 24.11
N GLY A 597 7.96 14.67 24.29
CA GLY A 597 7.81 13.24 24.56
C GLY A 597 7.76 12.35 23.31
N VAL A 598 8.23 12.83 22.14
CA VAL A 598 8.39 11.99 20.95
C VAL A 598 9.47 10.94 21.20
N ARG A 599 9.22 9.70 20.81
CA ARG A 599 10.16 8.57 20.95
C ARG A 599 11.49 8.87 20.26
N MET A 600 12.59 8.79 21.02
CA MET A 600 13.97 8.96 20.50
C MET A 600 14.81 7.68 20.54
N ALA A 601 14.26 6.60 21.08
CA ALA A 601 14.90 5.28 21.10
C ALA A 601 13.81 4.20 20.99
N ASP A 602 14.10 3.14 20.24
CA ASP A 602 13.24 1.96 20.22
C ASP A 602 13.62 1.02 21.36
N GLU A 603 12.61 0.36 21.93
CA GLU A 603 12.83 -0.74 22.87
C GLU A 603 13.49 -1.88 22.10
N ARG A 604 14.78 -2.13 22.40
CA ARG A 604 15.47 -3.31 21.89
C ARG A 604 14.99 -4.51 22.69
N ASP A 605 14.38 -5.46 22.00
CA ASP A 605 14.06 -6.74 22.60
C ASP A 605 15.37 -7.45 22.97
N THR A 606 15.71 -7.38 24.26
CA THR A 606 16.88 -8.05 24.83
C THR A 606 16.61 -9.54 25.08
N GLY A 607 15.40 -10.03 24.76
CA GLY A 607 15.00 -11.42 24.91
C GLY A 607 15.59 -12.36 23.87
N VAL A 608 16.10 -11.86 22.74
CA VAL A 608 16.78 -12.67 21.72
C VAL A 608 18.29 -12.54 21.89
N PRO A 609 18.99 -13.60 22.33
CA PRO A 609 20.44 -13.58 22.46
C PRO A 609 21.11 -13.27 21.12
N ARG A 610 22.07 -12.33 21.11
CA ARG A 610 22.87 -11.97 19.92
C ARG A 610 23.94 -13.01 19.60
N THR A 611 23.50 -14.21 19.26
CA THR A 611 24.35 -15.38 19.00
C THR A 611 25.23 -15.24 17.76
N LEU A 612 24.93 -14.30 16.86
CA LEU A 612 25.57 -14.16 15.55
C LEU A 612 26.33 -12.84 15.36
N GLU A 613 26.60 -12.11 16.43
CA GLU A 613 27.27 -10.82 16.37
C GLU A 613 28.63 -10.92 15.65
N GLY A 614 28.79 -10.13 14.58
CA GLY A 614 30.01 -10.08 13.78
C GLY A 614 30.14 -11.17 12.70
N LEU A 615 29.18 -12.10 12.59
CA LEU A 615 29.20 -13.19 11.61
C LEU A 615 28.46 -12.84 10.32
N THR A 616 28.95 -13.32 9.19
CA THR A 616 28.32 -13.23 7.87
C THR A 616 27.82 -14.61 7.43
N VAL A 617 26.51 -14.74 7.25
CA VAL A 617 25.83 -15.99 6.89
C VAL A 617 25.15 -15.84 5.52
N VAL A 618 25.32 -16.83 4.64
CA VAL A 618 24.67 -16.86 3.31
C VAL A 618 23.71 -18.04 3.24
N VAL A 619 22.45 -17.80 2.87
CA VAL A 619 21.46 -18.88 2.69
C VAL A 619 21.28 -19.19 1.20
N THR A 620 21.31 -20.47 0.85
CA THR A 620 21.13 -21.01 -0.50
C THR A 620 20.31 -22.30 -0.50
N GLY A 621 19.55 -22.56 -1.56
CA GLY A 621 18.57 -23.65 -1.58
C GLY A 621 17.29 -23.32 -0.81
N SER A 622 16.33 -24.23 -0.84
CA SER A 622 15.05 -24.12 -0.13
C SER A 622 15.13 -24.76 1.25
N LEU A 623 14.80 -24.01 2.30
CA LEU A 623 14.67 -24.52 3.66
C LEU A 623 13.21 -24.88 3.92
N THR A 624 12.96 -26.01 4.57
CA THR A 624 11.63 -26.53 4.91
C THR A 624 10.95 -25.66 5.97
N GLY A 625 11.71 -25.14 6.95
CA GLY A 625 11.19 -24.36 8.08
C GLY A 625 11.35 -22.84 7.98
N PHE A 626 12.03 -22.33 6.95
CA PHE A 626 12.27 -20.90 6.79
C PHE A 626 12.05 -20.47 5.34
N SER A 627 11.28 -19.40 5.11
CA SER A 627 11.41 -18.69 3.84
C SER A 627 12.78 -18.00 3.78
N ARG A 628 13.21 -17.65 2.57
CA ARG A 628 14.50 -16.98 2.37
C ARG A 628 14.59 -15.63 3.08
N ASP A 629 13.47 -14.94 3.23
CA ASP A 629 13.42 -13.67 3.94
C ASP A 629 13.34 -13.88 5.46
N ASP A 630 12.61 -14.91 5.93
CA ASP A 630 12.59 -15.29 7.36
C ASP A 630 13.99 -15.69 7.86
N ALA A 631 14.75 -16.42 7.03
CA ALA A 631 16.12 -16.79 7.37
C ALA A 631 17.02 -15.55 7.50
N LYS A 632 16.86 -14.55 6.62
CA LYS A 632 17.61 -13.28 6.74
C LYS A 632 17.20 -12.51 7.99
N GLU A 633 15.90 -12.39 8.25
CA GLU A 633 15.39 -11.72 9.45
C GLU A 633 15.89 -12.42 10.72
N ALA A 634 15.89 -13.75 10.76
CA ALA A 634 16.40 -14.53 11.88
C ALA A 634 17.90 -14.31 12.13
N ILE A 635 18.70 -14.18 11.06
CA ILE A 635 20.14 -13.85 11.13
C ILE A 635 20.33 -12.43 11.69
N VAL A 636 19.62 -11.46 11.12
CA VAL A 636 19.74 -10.03 11.50
C VAL A 636 19.27 -9.80 12.93
N ALA A 637 18.17 -10.42 13.35
CA ALA A 637 17.64 -10.32 14.71
C ALA A 637 18.65 -10.78 15.79
N ARG A 638 19.58 -11.67 15.43
CA ARG A 638 20.62 -12.21 16.32
C ARG A 638 21.99 -11.55 16.13
N GLY A 639 22.05 -10.41 15.43
CA GLY A 639 23.26 -9.60 15.24
C GLY A 639 24.17 -10.04 14.10
N GLY A 640 23.73 -11.01 13.28
CA GLY A 640 24.48 -11.48 12.12
C GLY A 640 24.17 -10.71 10.84
N LYS A 641 25.06 -10.81 9.86
CA LYS A 641 24.92 -10.24 8.52
C LYS A 641 24.46 -11.30 7.53
N ALA A 642 23.27 -11.12 6.96
CA ALA A 642 22.75 -12.03 5.93
C ALA A 642 23.22 -11.61 4.53
N ALA A 643 24.27 -12.25 4.00
CA ALA A 643 24.87 -11.86 2.72
C ALA A 643 24.21 -12.54 1.51
N GLY A 644 24.18 -11.81 0.38
CA GLY A 644 23.62 -12.29 -0.88
C GLY A 644 24.56 -13.20 -1.69
N SER A 645 25.86 -13.18 -1.43
CA SER A 645 26.90 -13.90 -2.18
C SER A 645 27.97 -14.49 -1.26
N VAL A 646 28.56 -15.60 -1.68
CA VAL A 646 29.65 -16.26 -0.95
C VAL A 646 30.99 -15.59 -1.30
N SER A 647 31.76 -15.25 -0.28
CA SER A 647 33.08 -14.62 -0.37
C SER A 647 34.02 -15.19 0.70
N LYS A 648 35.30 -14.82 0.67
CA LYS A 648 36.27 -15.15 1.75
C LYS A 648 35.92 -14.55 3.12
N LYS A 649 34.96 -13.61 3.18
CA LYS A 649 34.46 -13.01 4.42
C LYS A 649 33.17 -13.65 4.92
N THR A 650 32.70 -14.71 4.25
CA THR A 650 31.52 -15.44 4.67
C THR A 650 31.93 -16.46 5.73
N ASP A 651 31.28 -16.44 6.89
CA ASP A 651 31.58 -17.35 8.00
C ASP A 651 30.82 -18.67 7.86
N TYR A 652 29.56 -18.63 7.40
CA TYR A 652 28.74 -19.83 7.20
C TYR A 652 27.88 -19.73 5.93
N VAL A 653 27.69 -20.87 5.27
CA VAL A 653 26.69 -21.05 4.21
C VAL A 653 25.64 -22.05 4.66
N VAL A 654 24.37 -21.68 4.63
CA VAL A 654 23.26 -22.57 4.93
C VAL A 654 22.70 -23.09 3.62
N ALA A 655 22.77 -24.40 3.41
CA ALA A 655 22.34 -25.08 2.19
C ALA A 655 21.09 -25.92 2.47
N GLY A 656 19.97 -25.54 1.85
CA GLY A 656 18.74 -26.34 1.79
C GLY A 656 18.66 -27.17 0.51
N ASP A 657 17.46 -27.67 0.20
CA ASP A 657 17.23 -28.49 -0.98
C ASP A 657 17.55 -27.73 -2.28
N SER A 658 18.18 -28.44 -3.24
CA SER A 658 18.66 -27.91 -4.52
C SER A 658 19.54 -26.66 -4.38
N PRO A 659 20.65 -26.73 -3.63
CA PRO A 659 21.49 -25.57 -3.41
C PRO A 659 22.25 -25.25 -4.71
N GLY A 660 21.96 -24.08 -5.31
CA GLY A 660 22.55 -23.66 -6.59
C GLY A 660 24.04 -23.26 -6.47
N SER A 661 24.53 -22.49 -7.45
CA SER A 661 25.95 -22.10 -7.65
C SER A 661 26.70 -21.48 -6.45
N LYS A 662 25.99 -21.12 -5.37
CA LYS A 662 26.59 -20.65 -4.12
C LYS A 662 27.16 -21.77 -3.27
N TYR A 663 26.58 -22.97 -3.34
CA TYR A 663 27.11 -24.14 -2.67
C TYR A 663 28.48 -24.50 -3.24
N ASP A 664 28.57 -24.58 -4.57
CA ASP A 664 29.82 -24.85 -5.27
C ASP A 664 30.89 -23.83 -4.90
N LYS A 665 30.51 -22.55 -4.83
CA LYS A 665 31.40 -21.46 -4.43
C LYS A 665 31.83 -21.52 -2.96
N ALA A 666 30.98 -22.04 -2.07
CA ALA A 666 31.31 -22.25 -0.67
C ALA A 666 32.33 -23.38 -0.50
N VAL A 667 32.15 -24.47 -1.25
CA VAL A 667 33.11 -25.59 -1.31
C VAL A 667 34.46 -25.10 -1.85
N GLU A 668 34.49 -24.33 -2.94
CA GLU A 668 35.71 -23.77 -3.53
C GLU A 668 36.49 -22.89 -2.54
N LEU A 669 35.77 -22.06 -1.77
CA LEU A 669 36.36 -21.10 -0.84
C LEU A 669 36.64 -21.67 0.56
N GLY A 670 36.27 -22.94 0.81
CA GLY A 670 36.44 -23.59 2.12
C GLY A 670 35.59 -22.99 3.23
N VAL A 671 34.44 -22.40 2.88
CA VAL A 671 33.51 -21.82 3.87
C VAL A 671 32.65 -22.93 4.48
N PRO A 672 32.50 -23.02 5.82
CA PRO A 672 31.64 -24.00 6.48
C PRO A 672 30.20 -24.01 5.93
N ILE A 673 29.69 -25.19 5.59
CA ILE A 673 28.34 -25.38 5.05
C ILE A 673 27.49 -26.11 6.10
N LEU A 674 26.31 -25.57 6.38
CA LEU A 674 25.33 -26.09 7.34
C LEU A 674 24.05 -26.49 6.62
N ASP A 675 23.39 -27.53 7.11
CA ASP A 675 22.00 -27.82 6.76
C ASP A 675 21.04 -26.96 7.60
N GLU A 676 19.72 -27.16 7.45
CA GLU A 676 18.72 -26.41 8.20
C GLU A 676 18.81 -26.66 9.72
N GLU A 677 19.14 -27.88 10.14
CA GLU A 677 19.28 -28.18 11.57
C GLU A 677 20.49 -27.47 12.17
N GLY A 678 21.62 -27.48 11.45
CA GLY A 678 22.81 -26.70 11.77
C GLY A 678 22.53 -25.19 11.82
N PHE A 679 21.70 -24.69 10.91
CA PHE A 679 21.26 -23.29 10.94
C PHE A 679 20.43 -22.95 12.17
N ARG A 680 19.49 -23.82 12.58
CA ARG A 680 18.72 -23.63 13.82
C ARG A 680 19.63 -23.61 15.06
N LYS A 681 20.60 -24.53 15.13
CA LYS A 681 21.61 -24.57 16.21
C LYS A 681 22.49 -23.32 16.21
N LEU A 682 22.90 -22.84 15.03
CA LEU A 682 23.66 -21.59 14.87
C LEU A 682 22.86 -20.40 15.43
N LEU A 683 21.57 -20.31 15.08
CA LEU A 683 20.68 -19.25 15.58
C LEU A 683 20.48 -19.34 17.11
N GLU A 684 20.35 -20.52 17.68
CA GLU A 684 20.09 -20.69 19.13
C GLU A 684 21.33 -20.52 20.01
N LYS A 685 22.51 -20.97 19.55
CA LYS A 685 23.71 -21.15 20.39
C LYS A 685 24.96 -20.48 19.84
N GLY A 686 24.91 -19.87 18.66
CA GLY A 686 26.07 -19.27 17.98
C GLY A 686 27.08 -20.31 17.50
N PRO A 687 28.30 -19.89 17.09
CA PRO A 687 29.35 -20.77 16.58
C PRO A 687 29.70 -21.94 17.51
N ALA A 688 29.64 -21.72 18.83
CA ALA A 688 29.93 -22.73 19.85
C ALA A 688 28.92 -23.89 19.84
N GLY A 689 27.71 -23.69 19.31
CA GLY A 689 26.69 -24.75 19.18
C GLY A 689 26.87 -25.67 17.98
N ILE A 690 27.80 -25.36 17.07
CA ILE A 690 28.08 -26.14 15.87
C ILE A 690 29.26 -27.10 16.09
N SER A 691 30.20 -26.75 16.97
CA SER A 691 31.40 -27.55 17.25
C SER A 691 31.15 -28.92 17.89
N ASP A 692 29.94 -29.16 18.42
CA ASP A 692 29.54 -30.44 19.01
C ASP A 692 28.92 -31.43 17.97
N ALA A 693 28.91 -31.08 16.67
CA ALA A 693 28.25 -31.85 15.62
C ALA A 693 29.13 -32.16 14.39
N THR A 694 30.46 -32.05 14.50
CA THR A 694 31.41 -32.48 13.46
C THR A 694 32.00 -33.86 13.73
#